data_AF-I7LU63-F1
#
_entry.id   AF-I7LU63-F1
#
_cell.length_a   1.000
_cell.length_b   1.000
_cell.length_c   1.000
_cell.angle_alpha   90.00
_cell.angle_beta   90.00
_cell.angle_gamma   90.00
#
_symmetry.space_group_name_H-M   'P 1'
#
loop_
_entity.id
_entity.type
_entity.pdbx_description
1 polymer ?
#
loop_
_entity_poly.entity_id
_entity_poly.type
_entity_poly.pdbx_seq_one_letter_code
_entity_poly.pdbx_strand_id
1 'polypeptide(L)'
;MVYSQSISNLNVTIVANILYNQFYLLQIIYLNQCGDKILQEYAFKFLFATLCHKDIQQYDRPGANVVSLKPGGYFEKNNFKEQSLKNFILSGVQKRLEPNFLKNIGFQNFYLINIIILEQLDQKVKEFIQKLQIEINQKKIIIKKKITFKKMLKQRNKKQFFLLEFGKQNQTQLIMTTIFLLPTSILLISTIISLFYFQQISLGMIDDFAENLYQDQISNSKILNTVVVQQINGQVQKIAWHFNMMNQFYGKLLLNSVQKNNNFIATVQNQQLTYDGKGNAEVLKIFNKNQLLTSTWIQPNYGNLQQLNETSLQQIFQTSHVDFIWKSIKYDDNIENFRWMQIQTMYYGFVSDGMLFGMGSKGNYKSYIIPPGCPYNDQPYLFDLRCRFYYQPTIKNISISVFPPALNINYGTYYFATNICQRIKKYSSQNADSENTVYAILCSTLNLKSISTYFINFSKNSVYQRLLDPRQLSLVYDSNMQIKSVTQIQDIETKYLQDQFQAQNYLGEINAHSKFVLQETDTINLSNPYSSSQSTFEYNRNGTECFVILNSVIMIDKVPKQETLKTVNPAKKYQIKNIYLFMDVLSKKTMLVYAQNLQDTIIFYNKIFLYISWGLVLIMLFVLVIYSILIGFSIFQPVIHLKNILDQIKVQNQKEKLKQPLSALQQYAFHFLFLFTRKSNSKELAK
;
A
#
# COMPACT_ATOMS: atom_id res chain seq x y z
N MET A 1 0.46 6.49 10.64
CA MET A 1 0.32 7.02 12.03
C MET A 1 0.74 8.48 12.15
N VAL A 2 1.91 8.90 11.66
CA VAL A 2 2.34 10.33 11.73
C VAL A 2 1.38 11.29 10.98
N TYR A 3 0.73 10.83 9.89
CA TYR A 3 -0.22 11.65 9.12
C TYR A 3 -1.63 11.79 9.73
N SER A 4 -2.10 10.84 10.53
CA SER A 4 -3.40 11.02 11.22
C SER A 4 -3.29 12.03 12.35
N GLN A 5 -2.11 12.12 12.98
CA GLN A 5 -1.78 13.16 13.96
C GLN A 5 -1.63 14.55 13.34
N SER A 6 -1.11 14.67 12.12
CA SER A 6 -1.01 15.98 11.46
C SER A 6 -2.36 16.51 10.98
N ILE A 7 -3.27 15.65 10.50
CA ILE A 7 -4.64 16.04 10.14
C ILE A 7 -5.49 16.35 11.38
N SER A 8 -5.35 15.58 12.47
CA SER A 8 -6.02 15.92 13.74
C SER A 8 -5.52 17.25 14.30
N ASN A 9 -4.22 17.52 14.20
CA ASN A 9 -3.64 18.79 14.65
C ASN A 9 -4.05 19.95 13.74
N LEU A 10 -4.19 19.74 12.43
CA LEU A 10 -4.67 20.75 11.50
C LEU A 10 -6.13 21.12 11.78
N ASN A 11 -6.99 20.12 12.03
CA ASN A 11 -8.39 20.34 12.42
C ASN A 11 -8.50 21.05 13.78
N VAL A 12 -7.69 20.68 14.78
CA VAL A 12 -7.66 21.38 16.08
C VAL A 12 -7.18 22.82 15.93
N THR A 13 -6.18 23.08 15.06
CA THR A 13 -5.64 24.42 14.83
C THR A 13 -6.62 25.32 14.06
N ILE A 14 -7.30 24.77 13.06
CA ILE A 14 -8.36 25.48 12.32
C ILE A 14 -9.55 25.79 13.25
N VAL A 15 -9.97 24.83 14.07
CA VAL A 15 -11.04 25.03 15.06
C VAL A 15 -10.64 26.05 16.12
N ALA A 16 -9.41 25.99 16.63
CA ALA A 16 -8.88 26.98 17.56
C ALA A 16 -8.84 28.38 16.93
N ASN A 17 -8.43 28.52 15.67
CA ASN A 17 -8.41 29.81 14.97
C ASN A 17 -9.81 30.34 14.65
N ILE A 18 -10.78 29.47 14.31
CA ILE A 18 -12.17 29.88 14.08
C ILE A 18 -12.82 30.32 15.40
N LEU A 19 -12.63 29.56 16.48
CA LEU A 19 -13.13 29.93 17.81
C LEU A 19 -12.45 31.19 18.35
N TYR A 20 -11.13 31.33 18.14
CA TYR A 20 -10.36 32.52 18.51
C TYR A 20 -10.83 33.76 17.73
N ASN A 21 -11.05 33.64 16.42
CA ASN A 21 -11.57 34.73 15.59
C ASN A 21 -13.02 35.08 15.95
N GLN A 22 -13.88 34.11 16.29
CA GLN A 22 -15.24 34.39 16.76
C GLN A 22 -15.24 35.07 18.14
N PHE A 23 -14.35 34.67 19.04
CA PHE A 23 -14.19 35.30 20.36
C PHE A 23 -13.64 36.73 20.25
N TYR A 24 -12.69 36.96 19.34
CA TYR A 24 -12.16 38.30 19.06
C TYR A 24 -13.17 39.21 18.35
N LEU A 25 -13.99 38.68 17.44
CA LEU A 25 -15.07 39.45 16.81
C LEU A 25 -16.11 39.90 17.86
N LEU A 26 -16.43 39.03 18.82
CA LEU A 26 -17.27 39.35 19.97
C LEU A 26 -16.63 40.43 20.88
N GLN A 27 -15.31 40.37 21.13
CA GLN A 27 -14.60 41.42 21.85
C GLN A 27 -14.56 42.76 21.11
N ILE A 28 -14.38 42.76 19.78
CA ILE A 28 -14.38 43.98 18.96
C ILE A 28 -15.79 44.62 18.95
N ILE A 29 -16.85 43.80 18.85
CA ILE A 29 -18.23 44.28 18.94
C ILE A 29 -18.51 44.87 20.33
N TYR A 30 -17.97 44.26 21.40
CA TYR A 30 -18.09 44.75 22.77
C TYR A 30 -17.30 46.05 23.00
N LEU A 31 -16.09 46.16 22.45
CA LEU A 31 -15.24 47.35 22.56
C LEU A 31 -15.78 48.53 21.74
N ASN A 32 -16.39 48.27 20.58
CA ASN A 32 -17.06 49.30 19.78
C ASN A 32 -18.33 49.86 20.45
N GLN A 33 -18.92 49.15 21.42
CA GLN A 33 -20.02 49.65 22.23
C GLN A 33 -19.57 50.54 23.40
N CYS A 34 -18.29 50.46 23.82
CA CYS A 34 -17.76 51.24 24.95
C CYS A 34 -17.21 52.63 24.58
N GLY A 35 -17.17 53.01 23.30
CA GLY A 35 -16.97 54.42 22.89
C GLY A 35 -15.63 55.08 23.26
N ASP A 36 -14.61 54.32 23.67
CA ASP A 36 -13.35 54.89 24.17
C ASP A 36 -12.20 54.71 23.16
N LYS A 37 -11.85 55.80 22.46
CA LYS A 37 -10.88 55.81 21.34
C LYS A 37 -9.45 55.45 21.76
N ILE A 38 -9.08 55.65 23.03
CA ILE A 38 -7.73 55.38 23.54
C ILE A 38 -7.52 53.87 23.73
N LEU A 39 -8.56 53.13 24.14
CA LEU A 39 -8.48 51.67 24.30
C LEU A 39 -8.36 50.94 22.95
N GLN A 40 -8.97 51.51 21.89
CA GLN A 40 -8.87 50.99 20.52
C GLN A 40 -7.45 51.12 19.95
N GLU A 41 -6.72 52.21 20.26
CA GLU A 41 -5.35 52.42 19.78
C GLU A 41 -4.33 51.52 20.49
N TYR A 42 -4.51 51.24 21.79
CA TYR A 42 -3.67 50.30 22.54
C TYR A 42 -3.92 48.83 22.16
N ALA A 43 -5.17 48.45 21.86
CA ALA A 43 -5.50 47.12 21.36
C ALA A 43 -4.84 46.84 19.98
N PHE A 44 -4.77 47.87 19.12
CA PHE A 44 -4.12 47.76 17.80
C PHE A 44 -2.58 47.66 17.90
N LYS A 45 -1.96 48.39 18.84
CA LYS A 45 -0.51 48.29 19.12
C LYS A 45 -0.11 46.96 19.78
N PHE A 46 -0.98 46.38 20.61
CA PHE A 46 -0.77 45.06 21.23
C PHE A 46 -0.89 43.90 20.21
N LEU A 47 -1.75 44.07 19.18
CA LEU A 47 -1.91 43.14 18.05
C LEU A 47 -0.62 43.01 17.22
N PHE A 48 0.10 44.12 17.03
CA PHE A 48 1.36 44.13 16.25
C PHE A 48 2.53 43.51 17.04
N ALA A 49 2.55 43.65 18.37
CA ALA A 49 3.61 43.09 19.22
C ALA A 49 3.50 41.56 19.42
N THR A 50 2.28 41.01 19.46
CA THR A 50 2.05 39.56 19.67
C THR A 50 2.26 38.73 18.41
N LEU A 51 2.13 39.32 17.22
CA LEU A 51 2.45 38.64 15.95
C LEU A 51 3.96 38.50 15.71
N CYS A 52 4.78 39.40 16.25
CA CYS A 52 6.25 39.34 16.10
C CYS A 52 6.97 38.47 17.16
N HIS A 53 6.33 38.15 18.28
CA HIS A 53 7.02 37.48 19.40
C HIS A 53 6.98 35.94 19.36
N LYS A 54 6.25 35.34 18.40
CA LYS A 54 5.99 33.88 18.36
C LYS A 54 7.06 33.04 17.65
N ASP A 55 8.12 33.65 17.14
CA ASP A 55 9.18 32.97 16.36
C ASP A 55 10.42 32.53 17.16
N ILE A 56 10.45 32.67 18.49
CA ILE A 56 11.71 32.46 19.26
C ILE A 56 11.68 31.34 20.32
N GLN A 57 10.55 30.68 20.60
CA GLN A 57 10.53 29.66 21.65
C GLN A 57 9.78 28.38 21.28
N GLN A 58 10.48 27.43 20.63
CA GLN A 58 10.28 25.99 20.84
C GLN A 58 11.37 25.16 20.13
N TYR A 59 12.58 25.17 20.69
CA TYR A 59 13.54 24.07 20.55
C TYR A 59 13.96 23.66 21.95
N ASP A 60 13.39 22.56 22.43
CA ASP A 60 14.05 21.59 23.30
C ASP A 60 13.09 20.47 23.65
N ARG A 61 13.42 19.24 23.23
CA ARG A 61 13.24 18.07 24.10
C ARG A 61 14.28 16.97 23.82
N PRO A 62 14.68 16.25 24.89
CA PRO A 62 15.77 15.28 24.89
C PRO A 62 15.29 13.85 24.62
N GLY A 63 16.22 12.97 24.24
CA GLY A 63 16.01 11.52 24.29
C GLY A 63 16.53 10.78 23.06
N ALA A 64 17.85 10.57 22.99
CA ALA A 64 18.45 9.61 22.08
C ALA A 64 19.10 8.49 22.89
N ASN A 65 18.62 7.27 22.68
CA ASN A 65 19.14 6.05 23.29
C ASN A 65 20.57 5.77 22.78
N VAL A 66 21.46 5.53 23.74
CA VAL A 66 22.84 5.10 23.53
C VAL A 66 22.85 3.63 23.10
N VAL A 67 23.25 3.36 21.86
CA VAL A 67 23.66 2.02 21.42
C VAL A 67 25.17 1.94 21.55
N SER A 68 25.63 1.05 22.43
CA SER A 68 27.04 0.74 22.64
C SER A 68 27.57 -0.14 21.50
N LEU A 69 28.68 0.28 20.90
CA LEU A 69 29.48 -0.55 20.00
C LEU A 69 30.77 -0.95 20.73
N LYS A 70 30.99 -2.27 20.86
CA LYS A 70 32.28 -2.84 21.28
C LYS A 70 33.30 -2.74 20.15
N PRO A 71 34.60 -2.58 20.46
CA PRO A 71 35.65 -2.40 19.46
C PRO A 71 36.31 -3.73 19.07
N GLY A 72 36.76 -3.83 17.82
CA GLY A 72 37.69 -4.87 17.39
C GLY A 72 37.73 -5.02 15.87
N GLY A 73 38.84 -4.59 15.25
CA GLY A 73 39.15 -4.94 13.86
C GLY A 73 39.91 -3.86 13.11
N TYR A 74 41.24 -3.91 13.17
CA TYR A 74 42.16 -3.18 12.30
C TYR A 74 41.95 -3.57 10.83
N PHE A 75 41.94 -2.58 9.92
CA PHE A 75 42.46 -2.74 8.57
C PHE A 75 42.98 -1.40 8.01
N GLU A 76 43.99 -1.55 7.17
CA GLU A 76 45.03 -0.61 6.81
C GLU A 76 44.60 0.58 5.94
N LYS A 77 45.33 1.68 6.14
CA LYS A 77 45.47 2.79 5.20
C LYS A 77 46.01 2.27 3.87
N ASN A 78 45.31 2.54 2.78
CA ASN A 78 45.97 2.97 1.55
C ASN A 78 45.08 3.90 0.71
N ASN A 79 45.77 4.92 0.19
CA ASN A 79 45.27 6.11 -0.48
C ASN A 79 44.30 5.83 -1.63
N PHE A 80 43.06 6.31 -1.51
CA PHE A 80 42.20 6.58 -2.66
C PHE A 80 41.91 8.08 -2.74
N LYS A 81 42.34 8.66 -3.86
CA LYS A 81 42.34 10.10 -4.15
C LYS A 81 40.97 10.76 -3.96
N GLU A 82 41.00 11.85 -3.20
CA GLU A 82 39.92 12.76 -2.78
C GLU A 82 39.28 13.59 -3.93
N GLN A 83 39.24 13.04 -5.16
CA GLN A 83 38.68 13.71 -6.33
C GLN A 83 37.50 12.94 -6.96
N SER A 84 37.29 11.66 -6.64
CA SER A 84 36.08 10.94 -7.09
C SER A 84 34.94 10.99 -6.08
N LEU A 85 35.20 11.26 -4.79
CA LEU A 85 34.14 11.50 -3.81
C LEU A 85 33.54 12.91 -3.97
N LYS A 86 34.33 13.90 -4.42
CA LYS A 86 33.81 15.24 -4.76
C LYS A 86 32.94 15.21 -6.01
N ASN A 87 33.28 14.40 -7.03
CA ASN A 87 32.43 14.26 -8.23
C ASN A 87 31.27 13.27 -8.05
N PHE A 88 31.35 12.32 -7.13
CA PHE A 88 30.22 11.46 -6.73
C PHE A 88 29.25 12.18 -5.77
N ILE A 89 29.76 13.13 -4.96
CA ILE A 89 28.93 14.05 -4.19
C ILE A 89 28.38 15.16 -5.10
N LEU A 90 29.11 15.67 -6.09
CA LEU A 90 28.59 16.69 -7.02
C LEU A 90 27.71 16.16 -8.17
N SER A 91 27.80 14.87 -8.56
CA SER A 91 26.80 14.25 -9.46
C SER A 91 25.68 13.50 -8.72
N GLY A 92 25.84 13.26 -7.41
CA GLY A 92 24.83 12.68 -6.51
C GLY A 92 24.02 13.71 -5.71
N VAL A 93 24.47 14.96 -5.65
CA VAL A 93 23.75 16.10 -5.04
C VAL A 93 22.99 16.93 -6.08
N GLN A 94 23.18 16.68 -7.39
CA GLN A 94 22.41 17.32 -8.45
C GLN A 94 21.11 16.58 -8.85
N LYS A 95 20.63 15.67 -7.98
CA LYS A 95 19.27 15.09 -8.07
C LYS A 95 18.53 14.95 -6.72
N ARG A 96 19.01 15.64 -5.68
CA ARG A 96 18.34 15.74 -4.37
C ARG A 96 18.55 17.12 -3.76
N LEU A 97 18.00 18.12 -4.44
CA LEU A 97 17.65 19.40 -3.83
C LEU A 97 16.26 19.75 -4.32
N GLU A 98 15.27 19.18 -3.65
CA GLU A 98 14.05 19.86 -3.18
C GLU A 98 13.29 18.88 -2.27
N PRO A 99 13.11 19.25 -0.99
CA PRO A 99 11.78 19.71 -0.61
C PRO A 99 11.87 20.86 0.39
N ASN A 100 12.25 22.05 -0.07
CA ASN A 100 11.78 23.29 0.55
C ASN A 100 10.68 23.97 -0.28
N PHE A 101 10.23 23.31 -1.35
CA PHE A 101 9.16 23.80 -2.20
C PHE A 101 7.77 23.65 -1.55
N LEU A 102 7.53 22.67 -0.66
CA LEU A 102 6.18 22.41 -0.12
C LEU A 102 5.83 23.13 1.19
N LYS A 103 6.77 23.85 1.84
CA LYS A 103 6.44 24.60 3.07
C LYS A 103 5.97 26.03 2.81
N ASN A 104 6.42 26.66 1.72
CA ASN A 104 5.90 27.96 1.28
C ASN A 104 4.70 27.84 0.32
N ILE A 105 4.53 26.70 -0.35
CA ILE A 105 3.32 26.42 -1.14
C ILE A 105 2.10 26.22 -0.24
N GLY A 106 2.24 25.66 0.96
CA GLY A 106 1.11 25.47 1.88
C GLY A 106 0.45 26.78 2.34
N PHE A 107 1.20 27.90 2.40
CA PHE A 107 0.66 29.19 2.82
C PHE A 107 0.33 30.12 1.63
N GLN A 108 1.13 30.10 0.56
CA GLN A 108 0.82 30.85 -0.66
C GLN A 108 -0.33 30.24 -1.45
N ASN A 109 -0.45 28.90 -1.53
CA ASN A 109 -1.65 28.28 -2.09
C ASN A 109 -2.85 28.45 -1.17
N PHE A 110 -2.70 28.55 0.16
CA PHE A 110 -3.84 28.84 1.03
C PHE A 110 -4.41 30.24 0.75
N TYR A 111 -3.56 31.25 0.53
CA TYR A 111 -4.01 32.58 0.12
C TYR A 111 -4.58 32.59 -1.31
N LEU A 112 -3.93 31.92 -2.27
CA LEU A 112 -4.41 31.84 -3.65
C LEU A 112 -5.72 31.04 -3.77
N ILE A 113 -5.85 29.95 -3.02
CA ILE A 113 -7.09 29.15 -2.92
C ILE A 113 -8.18 29.96 -2.22
N ASN A 114 -7.88 30.73 -1.17
CA ASN A 114 -8.89 31.60 -0.56
C ASN A 114 -9.33 32.73 -1.51
N ILE A 115 -8.43 33.28 -2.34
CA ILE A 115 -8.78 34.28 -3.37
C ILE A 115 -9.62 33.64 -4.49
N ILE A 116 -9.25 32.46 -4.99
CA ILE A 116 -10.02 31.72 -5.99
C ILE A 116 -11.38 31.28 -5.43
N ILE A 117 -11.45 30.87 -4.16
CA ILE A 117 -12.70 30.54 -3.47
C ILE A 117 -13.55 31.80 -3.31
N LEU A 118 -12.97 32.96 -3.00
CA LEU A 118 -13.69 34.24 -2.90
C LEU A 118 -14.22 34.72 -4.25
N GLU A 119 -13.45 34.57 -5.33
CA GLU A 119 -13.90 34.90 -6.70
C GLU A 119 -14.99 33.93 -7.19
N GLN A 120 -14.85 32.63 -6.94
CA GLN A 120 -15.88 31.65 -7.27
C GLN A 120 -17.14 31.81 -6.39
N LEU A 121 -16.99 32.24 -5.13
CA LEU A 121 -18.12 32.62 -4.28
C LEU A 121 -18.81 33.87 -4.82
N ASP A 122 -18.09 34.92 -5.21
CA ASP A 122 -18.68 36.14 -5.77
C ASP A 122 -19.45 35.84 -7.07
N GLN A 123 -18.90 34.96 -7.92
CA GLN A 123 -19.54 34.55 -9.18
C GLN A 123 -20.80 33.70 -8.93
N LYS A 124 -20.76 32.73 -8.00
CA LYS A 124 -21.94 31.93 -7.64
C LYS A 124 -22.99 32.71 -6.84
N VAL A 125 -22.58 33.69 -6.04
CA VAL A 125 -23.50 34.62 -5.35
C VAL A 125 -24.19 35.52 -6.36
N LYS A 126 -23.49 36.02 -7.38
CA LYS A 126 -24.10 36.78 -8.48
C LYS A 126 -25.11 35.95 -9.27
N GLU A 127 -24.79 34.70 -9.61
CA GLU A 127 -25.73 33.78 -10.26
C GLU A 127 -26.96 33.46 -9.38
N PHE A 128 -26.75 33.26 -8.08
CA PHE A 128 -27.82 33.00 -7.13
C PHE A 128 -28.74 34.22 -6.96
N ILE A 129 -28.18 35.43 -6.88
CA ILE A 129 -28.93 36.69 -6.85
C ILE A 129 -29.73 36.85 -8.15
N GLN A 130 -29.14 36.57 -9.32
CA GLN A 130 -29.85 36.61 -10.61
C GLN A 130 -31.02 35.61 -10.66
N LYS A 131 -30.82 34.37 -10.19
CA LYS A 131 -31.89 33.37 -10.08
C LYS A 131 -33.00 33.80 -9.12
N LEU A 132 -32.64 34.39 -7.97
CA LEU A 132 -33.60 34.96 -7.03
C LEU A 132 -34.38 36.14 -7.63
N GLN A 133 -33.73 36.99 -8.42
CA GLN A 133 -34.39 38.13 -9.09
C GLN A 133 -35.35 37.66 -10.19
N ILE A 134 -34.99 36.59 -10.91
CA ILE A 134 -35.86 35.93 -11.88
C ILE A 134 -37.07 35.28 -11.17
N GLU A 135 -36.86 34.56 -10.07
CA GLU A 135 -37.96 33.98 -9.29
C GLU A 135 -38.88 35.03 -8.66
N ILE A 136 -38.32 36.13 -8.14
CA ILE A 136 -39.10 37.24 -7.57
C ILE A 136 -39.91 37.93 -8.67
N ASN A 137 -39.35 38.10 -9.87
CA ASN A 137 -40.07 38.65 -11.02
C ASN A 137 -41.16 37.70 -11.54
N GLN A 138 -40.90 36.39 -11.57
CA GLN A 138 -41.90 35.37 -11.90
C GLN A 138 -43.03 35.31 -10.85
N LYS A 139 -42.71 35.42 -9.56
CA LYS A 139 -43.70 35.49 -8.48
C LYS A 139 -44.48 36.82 -8.47
N LYS A 140 -43.87 37.94 -8.87
CA LYS A 140 -44.60 39.22 -9.11
C LYS A 140 -45.59 39.12 -10.28
N ILE A 141 -45.28 38.34 -11.32
CA ILE A 141 -46.19 38.06 -12.44
C ILE A 141 -47.35 37.16 -12.01
N ILE A 142 -47.11 36.20 -11.11
CA ILE A 142 -48.16 35.34 -10.53
C ILE A 142 -49.05 36.12 -9.55
N ILE A 143 -48.50 37.09 -8.80
CA ILE A 143 -49.25 37.95 -7.86
C ILE A 143 -50.09 39.02 -8.59
N LYS A 144 -49.72 39.42 -9.83
CA LYS A 144 -50.57 40.27 -10.69
C LYS A 144 -51.76 39.53 -11.34
N LYS A 145 -51.91 38.21 -11.17
CA LYS A 145 -52.97 37.41 -11.79
C LYS A 145 -53.96 36.75 -10.82
N LYS A 146 -54.12 37.29 -9.61
CA LYS A 146 -55.15 36.84 -8.66
C LYS A 146 -55.84 38.00 -7.94
N ILE A 147 -56.40 38.93 -8.71
CA ILE A 147 -57.45 39.86 -8.26
C ILE A 147 -58.79 39.29 -8.72
N THR A 148 -59.30 38.28 -8.02
CA THR A 148 -60.74 37.98 -7.88
C THR A 148 -60.92 36.79 -6.95
N PHE A 149 -61.07 37.05 -5.66
CA PHE A 149 -61.94 36.24 -4.79
C PHE A 149 -62.30 37.04 -3.54
N LYS A 150 -63.09 38.10 -3.75
CA LYS A 150 -63.65 38.94 -2.69
C LYS A 150 -65.01 38.37 -2.31
N LYS A 151 -65.01 37.32 -1.48
CA LYS A 151 -66.12 36.85 -0.61
C LYS A 151 -65.81 35.43 -0.16
N MET A 152 -65.13 35.28 0.98
CA MET A 152 -65.26 34.17 1.94
C MET A 152 -64.05 34.19 2.88
N LEU A 153 -64.02 35.13 3.82
CA LEU A 153 -63.17 35.04 5.03
C LEU A 153 -63.56 36.09 6.08
N LYS A 154 -64.86 36.20 6.36
CA LYS A 154 -65.37 36.97 7.50
C LYS A 154 -65.32 36.09 8.77
N GLN A 155 -64.13 35.58 9.11
CA GLN A 155 -63.84 34.93 10.41
C GLN A 155 -62.35 34.70 10.73
N ARG A 156 -61.39 35.15 9.89
CA ARG A 156 -59.93 35.18 10.25
C ARG A 156 -59.43 36.54 10.75
N ASN A 157 -60.31 37.53 10.91
CA ASN A 157 -59.90 38.89 11.25
C ASN A 157 -59.53 39.11 12.71
N LYS A 158 -59.69 38.17 13.65
CA LYS A 158 -59.17 38.36 15.02
C LYS A 158 -57.68 37.99 15.17
N LYS A 159 -57.18 36.94 14.51
CA LYS A 159 -55.74 36.56 14.61
C LYS A 159 -54.82 37.45 13.76
N GLN A 160 -55.24 37.88 12.57
CA GLN A 160 -54.46 38.80 11.75
C GLN A 160 -54.44 40.23 12.31
N PHE A 161 -55.56 40.68 12.89
CA PHE A 161 -55.63 42.00 13.54
C PHE A 161 -54.79 42.03 14.83
N PHE A 162 -54.77 40.94 15.60
CA PHE A 162 -53.88 40.82 16.77
C PHE A 162 -52.40 40.83 16.38
N LEU A 163 -51.98 40.11 15.33
CA LEU A 163 -50.59 40.17 14.84
C LEU A 163 -50.20 41.55 14.27
N LEU A 164 -51.14 42.26 13.63
CA LEU A 164 -50.93 43.61 13.10
C LEU A 164 -50.90 44.70 14.18
N GLU A 165 -51.75 44.60 15.21
CA GLU A 165 -51.71 45.51 16.37
C GLU A 165 -50.52 45.22 17.28
N PHE A 166 -50.20 43.95 17.53
CA PHE A 166 -49.00 43.54 18.29
C PHE A 166 -47.71 43.94 17.56
N GLY A 167 -47.67 43.81 16.22
CA GLY A 167 -46.56 44.29 15.40
C GLY A 167 -46.43 45.82 15.35
N LYS A 168 -47.54 46.57 15.51
CA LYS A 168 -47.52 48.04 15.65
C LYS A 168 -47.10 48.50 17.05
N GLN A 169 -47.48 47.78 18.11
CA GLN A 169 -47.06 48.09 19.48
C GLN A 169 -45.62 47.66 19.80
N ASN A 170 -45.11 46.60 19.16
CA ASN A 170 -43.76 46.05 19.38
C ASN A 170 -42.85 46.20 18.15
N GLN A 171 -43.07 47.22 17.33
CA GLN A 171 -42.37 47.41 16.05
C GLN A 171 -40.84 47.49 16.22
N THR A 172 -40.35 48.14 17.28
CA THR A 172 -38.94 48.20 17.66
C THR A 172 -38.36 46.85 18.11
N GLN A 173 -39.13 46.04 18.85
CA GLN A 173 -38.70 44.70 19.24
C GLN A 173 -38.65 43.75 18.04
N LEU A 174 -39.57 43.88 17.10
CA LEU A 174 -39.63 43.09 15.87
C LEU A 174 -38.48 43.47 14.92
N ILE A 175 -38.14 44.76 14.82
CA ILE A 175 -36.97 45.24 14.08
C ILE A 175 -35.67 44.76 14.74
N MET A 176 -35.52 44.91 16.06
CA MET A 176 -34.34 44.43 16.79
C MET A 176 -34.16 42.92 16.67
N THR A 177 -35.21 42.13 16.89
CA THR A 177 -35.14 40.68 16.67
C THR A 177 -34.79 40.36 15.22
N THR A 178 -35.37 41.01 14.23
CA THR A 178 -35.00 40.76 12.82
C THR A 178 -33.52 41.12 12.53
N ILE A 179 -33.01 42.23 13.08
CA ILE A 179 -31.61 42.65 12.95
C ILE A 179 -30.63 41.68 13.61
N PHE A 180 -31.00 41.03 14.71
CA PHE A 180 -30.12 40.09 15.41
C PHE A 180 -30.27 38.62 14.94
N LEU A 181 -31.48 38.18 14.62
CA LEU A 181 -31.79 36.78 14.29
C LEU A 181 -31.45 36.44 12.83
N LEU A 182 -31.54 37.41 11.91
CA LEU A 182 -31.27 37.20 10.49
C LEU A 182 -29.76 37.03 10.18
N PRO A 183 -28.84 37.86 10.71
CA PRO A 183 -27.40 37.64 10.52
C PRO A 183 -26.91 36.35 11.20
N THR A 184 -27.43 36.02 12.38
CA THR A 184 -27.07 34.80 13.10
C THR A 184 -27.56 33.54 12.36
N SER A 185 -28.77 33.56 11.81
CA SER A 185 -29.26 32.44 10.98
C SER A 185 -28.52 32.32 9.65
N ILE A 186 -28.14 33.43 9.00
CA ILE A 186 -27.28 33.39 7.81
C ILE A 186 -25.90 32.81 8.14
N LEU A 187 -25.27 33.24 9.24
CA LEU A 187 -24.00 32.70 9.71
C LEU A 187 -24.10 31.19 9.97
N LEU A 188 -25.19 30.74 10.58
CA LEU A 188 -25.43 29.34 10.90
C LEU A 188 -25.65 28.49 9.65
N ILE A 189 -26.44 28.98 8.69
CA ILE A 189 -26.62 28.31 7.39
C ILE A 189 -25.27 28.26 6.66
N SER A 190 -24.50 29.35 6.68
CA SER A 190 -23.18 29.42 6.05
C SER A 190 -22.17 28.45 6.68
N THR A 191 -22.17 28.29 8.01
CA THR A 191 -21.28 27.33 8.67
C THR A 191 -21.67 25.88 8.37
N ILE A 192 -22.97 25.57 8.33
CA ILE A 192 -23.44 24.23 7.93
C ILE A 192 -23.04 23.91 6.48
N ILE A 193 -23.25 24.85 5.56
CA ILE A 193 -22.85 24.68 4.15
C ILE A 193 -21.34 24.50 4.02
N SER A 194 -20.55 25.33 4.73
CA SER A 194 -19.09 25.22 4.74
C SER A 194 -18.62 23.87 5.29
N LEU A 195 -19.27 23.36 6.34
CA LEU A 195 -18.95 22.06 6.92
C LEU A 195 -19.26 20.91 5.95
N PHE A 196 -20.42 20.97 5.28
CA PHE A 196 -20.81 19.98 4.29
C PHE A 196 -19.85 19.99 3.10
N TYR A 197 -19.45 21.18 2.65
CA TYR A 197 -18.46 21.35 1.59
C TYR A 197 -17.09 20.78 1.98
N PHE A 198 -16.61 21.08 3.19
CA PHE A 198 -15.36 20.54 3.72
C PHE A 198 -15.38 19.02 3.82
N GLN A 199 -16.51 18.43 4.25
CA GLN A 199 -16.68 16.98 4.30
C GLN A 199 -16.58 16.36 2.90
N GLN A 200 -17.26 16.94 1.90
CA GLN A 200 -17.22 16.43 0.52
C GLN A 200 -15.80 16.48 -0.06
N ILE A 201 -15.08 17.59 0.14
CA ILE A 201 -13.68 17.70 -0.29
C ILE A 201 -12.81 16.66 0.41
N SER A 202 -12.97 16.50 1.73
CA SER A 202 -12.17 15.55 2.51
C SER A 202 -12.39 14.12 2.03
N LEU A 203 -13.63 13.73 1.73
CA LEU A 203 -13.94 12.42 1.19
C LEU A 203 -13.28 12.19 -0.18
N GLY A 204 -13.38 13.16 -1.09
CA GLY A 204 -12.70 13.10 -2.39
C GLY A 204 -11.18 12.97 -2.27
N MET A 205 -10.55 13.72 -1.35
CA MET A 205 -9.11 13.63 -1.09
C MET A 205 -8.70 12.25 -0.53
N ILE A 206 -9.54 11.59 0.27
CA ILE A 206 -9.26 10.25 0.79
C ILE A 206 -9.32 9.22 -0.34
N ASP A 207 -10.29 9.33 -1.23
CA ASP A 207 -10.44 8.44 -2.38
C ASP A 207 -9.24 8.59 -3.34
N ASP A 208 -8.86 9.83 -3.66
CA ASP A 208 -7.67 10.12 -4.47
C ASP A 208 -6.39 9.61 -3.78
N PHE A 209 -6.27 9.78 -2.46
CA PHE A 209 -5.14 9.26 -1.70
C PHE A 209 -5.07 7.72 -1.73
N ALA A 210 -6.21 7.05 -1.61
CA ALA A 210 -6.29 5.59 -1.62
C ALA A 210 -5.89 5.02 -3.00
N GLU A 211 -6.36 5.65 -4.07
CA GLU A 211 -5.97 5.27 -5.44
C GLU A 211 -4.47 5.51 -5.67
N ASN A 212 -3.94 6.68 -5.29
CA ASN A 212 -2.51 6.96 -5.41
C ASN A 212 -1.64 5.97 -4.62
N LEU A 213 -2.07 5.59 -3.42
CA LEU A 213 -1.35 4.62 -2.59
C LEU A 213 -1.40 3.21 -3.21
N TYR A 214 -2.49 2.85 -3.87
CA TYR A 214 -2.59 1.59 -4.63
C TYR A 214 -1.65 1.59 -5.84
N GLN A 215 -1.58 2.71 -6.59
CA GLN A 215 -0.64 2.87 -7.69
C GLN A 215 0.83 2.84 -7.22
N ASP A 216 1.13 3.46 -6.08
CA ASP A 216 2.45 3.39 -5.45
C ASP A 216 2.79 1.95 -5.04
N GLN A 217 1.82 1.19 -4.52
CA GLN A 217 2.02 -0.22 -4.21
C GLN A 217 2.31 -1.06 -5.45
N ILE A 218 1.59 -0.84 -6.55
CA ILE A 218 1.84 -1.50 -7.84
C ILE A 218 3.27 -1.17 -8.33
N SER A 219 3.67 0.11 -8.30
CA SER A 219 5.00 0.55 -8.73
C SER A 219 6.11 -0.07 -7.88
N ASN A 220 5.96 -0.06 -6.55
CA ASN A 220 6.91 -0.67 -5.62
C ASN A 220 7.01 -2.18 -5.81
N SER A 221 5.88 -2.87 -6.01
CA SER A 221 5.85 -4.30 -6.29
C SER A 221 6.55 -4.62 -7.62
N LYS A 222 6.33 -3.85 -8.70
CA LYS A 222 7.04 -4.04 -9.98
C LYS A 222 8.57 -3.95 -9.82
N ILE A 223 9.06 -3.01 -9.03
CA ILE A 223 10.49 -2.85 -8.72
C ILE A 223 11.00 -4.06 -7.92
N LEU A 224 10.32 -4.42 -6.83
CA LEU A 224 10.72 -5.56 -5.98
C LEU A 224 10.70 -6.87 -6.75
N ASN A 225 9.69 -7.09 -7.60
CA ASN A 225 9.56 -8.27 -8.43
C ASN A 225 10.70 -8.38 -9.44
N THR A 226 11.18 -7.25 -9.98
CA THR A 226 12.38 -7.25 -10.82
C THR A 226 13.59 -7.78 -10.06
N VAL A 227 13.79 -7.34 -8.81
CA VAL A 227 14.92 -7.79 -7.98
C VAL A 227 14.79 -9.28 -7.67
N VAL A 228 13.60 -9.75 -7.27
CA VAL A 228 13.33 -11.18 -7.02
C VAL A 228 13.66 -12.00 -8.27
N VAL A 229 13.11 -11.62 -9.41
CA VAL A 229 13.30 -12.34 -10.69
C VAL A 229 14.77 -12.35 -11.09
N GLN A 230 15.50 -11.25 -10.95
CA GLN A 230 16.94 -11.20 -11.22
C GLN A 230 17.72 -12.15 -10.33
N GLN A 231 17.40 -12.22 -9.04
CA GLN A 231 18.07 -13.15 -8.14
C GLN A 231 17.74 -14.61 -8.51
N ILE A 232 16.49 -14.94 -8.85
CA ILE A 232 16.10 -16.30 -9.26
C ILE A 232 16.77 -16.66 -10.59
N ASN A 233 16.78 -15.73 -11.56
CA ASN A 233 17.52 -15.88 -12.82
C ASN A 233 18.98 -16.21 -12.54
N GLY A 234 19.63 -15.49 -11.64
CA GLY A 234 21.01 -15.76 -11.24
C GLY A 234 21.22 -17.13 -10.59
N GLN A 235 20.20 -17.73 -9.98
CA GLN A 235 20.25 -19.08 -9.42
C GLN A 235 20.05 -20.15 -10.50
N VAL A 236 19.03 -20.01 -11.34
CA VAL A 236 18.78 -20.90 -12.48
C VAL A 236 19.98 -20.89 -13.45
N GLN A 237 20.56 -19.72 -13.70
CA GLN A 237 21.67 -19.55 -14.63
C GLN A 237 22.93 -20.33 -14.22
N LYS A 238 23.18 -20.50 -12.92
CA LYS A 238 24.31 -21.32 -12.41
C LYS A 238 24.22 -22.75 -12.91
N ILE A 239 23.01 -23.31 -12.97
CA ILE A 239 22.79 -24.68 -13.44
C ILE A 239 23.21 -24.81 -14.90
N ALA A 240 22.80 -23.86 -15.75
CA ALA A 240 23.24 -23.84 -17.14
C ALA A 240 24.77 -23.74 -17.27
N TRP A 241 25.43 -22.95 -16.41
CA TRP A 241 26.88 -22.88 -16.38
C TRP A 241 27.54 -24.18 -15.94
N HIS A 242 27.03 -24.83 -14.88
CA HIS A 242 27.50 -26.13 -14.40
C HIS A 242 27.38 -27.20 -15.50
N PHE A 243 26.23 -27.26 -16.18
CA PHE A 243 26.00 -28.17 -17.31
C PHE A 243 26.97 -27.92 -18.45
N ASN A 244 27.14 -26.67 -18.86
CA ASN A 244 28.07 -26.33 -19.92
C ASN A 244 29.52 -26.67 -19.55
N MET A 245 29.94 -26.42 -18.31
CA MET A 245 31.28 -26.79 -17.82
C MET A 245 31.50 -28.31 -17.85
N MET A 246 30.59 -29.07 -17.25
CA MET A 246 30.66 -30.53 -17.22
C MET A 246 30.66 -31.12 -18.63
N ASN A 247 29.76 -30.67 -19.51
CA ASN A 247 29.65 -31.18 -20.87
C ASN A 247 30.85 -30.83 -21.75
N GLN A 248 31.41 -29.62 -21.62
CA GLN A 248 32.63 -29.26 -22.35
C GLN A 248 33.82 -30.12 -21.90
N PHE A 249 33.98 -30.32 -20.59
CA PHE A 249 35.07 -31.12 -20.06
C PHE A 249 34.90 -32.61 -20.43
N TYR A 250 33.69 -33.15 -20.28
CA TYR A 250 33.40 -34.54 -20.66
C TYR A 250 33.53 -34.77 -22.16
N GLY A 251 33.08 -33.83 -23.00
CA GLY A 251 33.28 -33.90 -24.46
C GLY A 251 34.76 -33.99 -24.84
N LYS A 252 35.65 -33.24 -24.16
CA LYS A 252 37.10 -33.35 -24.35
C LYS A 252 37.64 -34.71 -23.90
N LEU A 253 37.13 -35.27 -22.81
CA LEU A 253 37.47 -36.63 -22.37
C LEU A 253 37.06 -37.69 -23.39
N LEU A 254 35.86 -37.57 -23.98
CA LEU A 254 35.36 -38.50 -25.01
C LEU A 254 36.19 -38.45 -26.30
N LEU A 255 36.78 -37.29 -26.61
CA LEU A 255 37.71 -37.08 -27.72
C LEU A 255 39.17 -37.42 -27.37
N ASN A 256 39.43 -37.97 -26.18
CA ASN A 256 40.77 -38.25 -25.66
C ASN A 256 41.72 -37.04 -25.67
N SER A 257 41.18 -35.82 -25.58
CA SER A 257 41.96 -34.58 -25.61
C SER A 257 42.32 -34.06 -24.21
N VAL A 258 42.25 -34.92 -23.19
CA VAL A 258 42.56 -34.59 -21.79
C VAL A 258 43.63 -35.55 -21.30
N GLN A 259 44.74 -35.01 -20.81
CA GLN A 259 45.78 -35.80 -20.17
C GLN A 259 45.26 -36.35 -18.84
N LYS A 260 45.27 -37.67 -18.69
CA LYS A 260 44.82 -38.36 -17.48
C LYS A 260 46.01 -38.67 -16.59
N ASN A 261 45.83 -38.57 -15.27
CA ASN A 261 46.84 -38.99 -14.32
C ASN A 261 46.80 -40.53 -14.20
N ASN A 262 47.90 -41.20 -14.51
CA ASN A 262 47.99 -42.66 -14.42
C ASN A 262 47.85 -43.20 -12.99
N ASN A 263 48.06 -42.36 -11.98
CA ASN A 263 47.92 -42.71 -10.57
C ASN A 263 46.51 -42.46 -10.03
N PHE A 264 45.56 -42.00 -10.86
CA PHE A 264 44.20 -41.76 -10.43
C PHE A 264 43.46 -43.07 -10.15
N ILE A 265 42.98 -43.23 -8.91
CA ILE A 265 42.15 -44.35 -8.49
C ILE A 265 40.75 -43.82 -8.20
N ALA A 266 39.78 -44.30 -8.97
CA ALA A 266 38.39 -43.89 -8.83
C ALA A 266 37.75 -44.50 -7.58
N THR A 267 37.20 -43.68 -6.68
CA THR A 267 36.45 -44.12 -5.48
C THR A 267 35.00 -44.41 -5.84
N VAL A 268 34.80 -45.47 -6.63
CA VAL A 268 33.51 -45.85 -7.23
C VAL A 268 32.99 -47.16 -6.64
N GLN A 269 31.68 -47.22 -6.39
CA GLN A 269 31.03 -48.41 -5.81
C GLN A 269 29.63 -48.64 -6.38
N ASN A 270 29.16 -49.87 -6.41
CA ASN A 270 27.79 -50.17 -6.83
C ASN A 270 26.81 -49.72 -5.73
N GLN A 271 25.82 -48.92 -6.09
CA GLN A 271 24.88 -48.32 -5.15
C GLN A 271 24.14 -49.37 -4.29
N GLN A 272 23.69 -50.48 -4.88
CA GLN A 272 22.97 -51.52 -4.16
C GLN A 272 23.89 -52.28 -3.20
N LEU A 273 25.10 -52.64 -3.64
CA LEU A 273 26.09 -53.28 -2.78
C LEU A 273 26.52 -52.37 -1.62
N THR A 274 26.60 -51.06 -1.86
CA THR A 274 26.84 -50.07 -0.81
C THR A 274 25.72 -50.02 0.21
N TYR A 275 24.46 -50.06 -0.24
CA TYR A 275 23.29 -50.14 0.66
C TYR A 275 23.32 -51.41 1.52
N ASP A 276 23.66 -52.56 0.92
CA ASP A 276 23.72 -53.85 1.62
C ASP A 276 24.99 -54.04 2.46
N GLY A 277 25.93 -53.07 2.45
CA GLY A 277 27.21 -53.16 3.18
C GLY A 277 28.20 -54.19 2.61
N LYS A 278 28.03 -54.58 1.34
CA LYS A 278 28.81 -55.63 0.65
C LYS A 278 29.78 -55.12 -0.42
N GLY A 279 30.01 -53.80 -0.48
CA GLY A 279 30.99 -53.18 -1.37
C GLY A 279 32.45 -53.37 -0.94
N ASN A 280 33.38 -52.77 -1.68
CA ASN A 280 34.80 -52.72 -1.29
C ASN A 280 34.96 -52.04 0.09
N ALA A 281 35.60 -52.72 1.05
CA ALA A 281 35.68 -52.26 2.43
C ALA A 281 36.38 -50.89 2.61
N GLU A 282 37.42 -50.61 1.81
CA GLU A 282 38.15 -49.34 1.86
C GLU A 282 37.30 -48.19 1.31
N VAL A 283 36.65 -48.41 0.17
CA VAL A 283 35.74 -47.41 -0.43
C VAL A 283 34.52 -47.17 0.45
N LEU A 284 33.97 -48.22 1.07
CA LEU A 284 32.89 -48.11 2.05
C LEU A 284 33.30 -47.28 3.27
N LYS A 285 34.54 -47.41 3.75
CA LYS A 285 35.07 -46.59 4.84
C LYS A 285 35.11 -45.10 4.46
N ILE A 286 35.53 -44.78 3.23
CA ILE A 286 35.53 -43.41 2.70
C ILE A 286 34.09 -42.89 2.59
N PHE A 287 33.19 -43.70 2.02
CA PHE A 287 31.78 -43.37 1.85
C PHE A 287 31.07 -43.07 3.18
N ASN A 288 31.28 -43.93 4.19
CA ASN A 288 30.70 -43.76 5.52
C ASN A 288 31.23 -42.52 6.23
N LYS A 289 32.47 -42.10 5.94
CA LYS A 289 33.04 -40.84 6.45
C LYS A 289 32.39 -39.62 5.77
N ASN A 290 32.29 -39.64 4.44
CA ASN A 290 31.62 -38.59 3.68
C ASN A 290 31.22 -39.11 2.29
N GLN A 291 29.92 -39.14 2.03
CA GLN A 291 29.37 -39.66 0.77
C GLN A 291 29.85 -38.89 -0.46
N LEU A 292 30.11 -37.57 -0.32
CA LEU A 292 30.61 -36.72 -1.41
C LEU A 292 31.99 -37.14 -1.93
N LEU A 293 32.78 -37.86 -1.13
CA LEU A 293 34.13 -38.31 -1.53
C LEU A 293 34.11 -39.52 -2.46
N THR A 294 32.93 -40.12 -2.66
CA THR A 294 32.75 -41.31 -3.50
C THR A 294 31.70 -41.07 -4.57
N SER A 295 31.71 -41.92 -5.57
CA SER A 295 30.70 -41.95 -6.63
C SER A 295 30.04 -43.33 -6.64
N THR A 296 28.77 -43.40 -7.01
CA THR A 296 28.06 -44.67 -7.16
C THR A 296 27.64 -44.91 -8.59
N TRP A 297 27.53 -46.17 -8.95
CA TRP A 297 26.88 -46.61 -10.18
C TRP A 297 25.80 -47.65 -9.89
N ILE A 298 24.84 -47.75 -10.79
CA ILE A 298 23.85 -48.83 -10.80
C ILE A 298 23.54 -49.17 -12.25
N GLN A 299 23.46 -50.47 -12.54
CA GLN A 299 23.08 -51.00 -13.84
C GLN A 299 21.95 -52.02 -13.62
N PRO A 300 20.95 -52.12 -14.51
CA PRO A 300 19.78 -52.98 -14.30
C PRO A 300 20.08 -54.47 -14.05
N ASN A 301 21.15 -55.02 -14.62
CA ASN A 301 21.43 -56.46 -14.70
C ASN A 301 22.54 -56.93 -13.76
N TYR A 302 23.50 -56.05 -13.43
CA TYR A 302 24.77 -56.43 -12.81
C TYR A 302 25.12 -55.59 -11.59
N GLY A 303 25.62 -56.26 -10.56
CA GLY A 303 26.05 -55.65 -9.30
C GLY A 303 27.56 -55.46 -9.18
N ASN A 304 28.34 -56.24 -9.93
CA ASN A 304 29.80 -56.27 -9.84
C ASN A 304 30.47 -55.72 -11.11
N LEU A 305 31.61 -55.04 -10.95
CA LEU A 305 32.35 -54.45 -12.09
C LEU A 305 32.83 -55.52 -13.08
N GLN A 306 33.21 -56.72 -12.61
CA GLN A 306 33.70 -57.81 -13.46
C GLN A 306 32.63 -58.35 -14.42
N GLN A 307 31.35 -58.06 -14.17
CA GLN A 307 30.22 -58.49 -15.00
C GLN A 307 29.86 -57.46 -16.07
N LEU A 308 30.41 -56.24 -15.98
CA LEU A 308 30.14 -55.17 -16.93
C LEU A 308 30.92 -55.39 -18.22
N ASN A 309 30.32 -55.01 -19.34
CA ASN A 309 31.01 -55.02 -20.63
C ASN A 309 32.04 -53.86 -20.72
N GLU A 310 32.89 -53.90 -21.75
CA GLU A 310 33.95 -52.90 -21.93
C GLU A 310 33.39 -51.48 -22.09
N THR A 311 32.22 -51.32 -22.74
CA THR A 311 31.59 -50.00 -22.92
C THR A 311 31.18 -49.39 -21.58
N SER A 312 30.51 -50.17 -20.71
CA SER A 312 30.10 -49.73 -19.38
C SER A 312 31.31 -49.45 -18.48
N LEU A 313 32.36 -50.27 -18.56
CA LEU A 313 33.62 -50.02 -17.84
C LEU A 313 34.29 -48.71 -18.31
N GLN A 314 34.34 -48.46 -19.62
CA GLN A 314 34.85 -47.21 -20.17
C GLN A 314 34.00 -46.01 -19.74
N GLN A 315 32.68 -46.14 -19.70
CA GLN A 315 31.76 -45.10 -19.22
C GLN A 315 32.02 -44.75 -17.76
N ILE A 316 32.13 -45.75 -16.88
CA ILE A 316 32.48 -45.54 -15.46
C ILE A 316 33.84 -44.84 -15.34
N PHE A 317 34.85 -45.32 -16.07
CA PHE A 317 36.20 -44.77 -16.04
C PHE A 317 36.27 -43.33 -16.53
N GLN A 318 35.63 -43.00 -17.65
CA GLN A 318 35.61 -41.63 -18.18
C GLN A 318 34.87 -40.68 -17.25
N THR A 319 33.79 -41.16 -16.63
CA THR A 319 32.92 -40.33 -15.81
C THR A 319 33.50 -40.06 -14.42
N SER A 320 34.24 -41.02 -13.86
CA SER A 320 34.99 -40.79 -12.61
C SER A 320 36.04 -39.69 -12.75
N HIS A 321 36.56 -39.44 -13.96
CA HIS A 321 37.46 -38.30 -14.21
C HIS A 321 36.75 -36.94 -14.27
N VAL A 322 35.41 -36.91 -14.34
CA VAL A 322 34.60 -35.67 -14.28
C VAL A 322 34.00 -35.44 -12.89
N ASP A 323 33.95 -36.48 -12.06
CA ASP A 323 33.16 -36.45 -10.84
C ASP A 323 33.63 -35.38 -9.83
N PHE A 324 34.89 -34.96 -9.89
CA PHE A 324 35.41 -33.88 -9.07
C PHE A 324 34.63 -32.56 -9.29
N ILE A 325 34.16 -32.30 -10.52
CA ILE A 325 33.45 -31.07 -10.87
C ILE A 325 32.11 -30.99 -10.11
N TRP A 326 31.28 -32.04 -10.18
CA TRP A 326 30.02 -32.02 -9.45
C TRP A 326 30.21 -32.17 -7.94
N LYS A 327 31.30 -32.80 -7.49
CA LYS A 327 31.60 -32.94 -6.07
C LYS A 327 31.89 -31.56 -5.47
N SER A 328 32.64 -30.73 -6.19
CA SER A 328 32.87 -29.33 -5.83
C SER A 328 31.56 -28.53 -5.82
N ILE A 329 30.75 -28.62 -6.87
CA ILE A 329 29.44 -27.93 -6.92
C ILE A 329 28.56 -28.32 -5.72
N LYS A 330 28.49 -29.61 -5.40
CA LYS A 330 27.67 -30.09 -4.28
C LYS A 330 28.25 -29.70 -2.92
N TYR A 331 29.57 -29.62 -2.81
CA TYR A 331 30.25 -29.16 -1.61
C TYR A 331 29.90 -27.70 -1.32
N ASP A 332 29.96 -26.84 -2.33
CA ASP A 332 29.58 -25.42 -2.23
C ASP A 332 28.09 -25.29 -1.84
N ASP A 333 27.20 -26.04 -2.51
CA ASP A 333 25.77 -26.09 -2.20
C ASP A 333 25.46 -26.49 -0.73
N ASN A 334 26.29 -27.35 -0.13
CA ASN A 334 26.10 -27.81 1.25
C ASN A 334 26.59 -26.80 2.31
N ILE A 335 27.48 -25.88 1.95
CA ILE A 335 27.97 -24.84 2.88
C ILE A 335 26.96 -23.68 2.94
N GLU A 336 26.32 -23.35 1.82
CA GLU A 336 25.43 -22.21 1.70
C GLU A 336 23.97 -22.54 2.11
N ASN A 337 23.73 -22.72 3.41
CA ASN A 337 22.48 -23.28 3.93
C ASN A 337 21.16 -22.50 3.71
N PHE A 338 21.16 -21.25 3.21
CA PHE A 338 19.94 -20.41 3.26
C PHE A 338 19.60 -19.54 2.04
N ARG A 339 20.51 -19.32 1.08
CA ARG A 339 20.27 -18.34 -0.01
C ARG A 339 20.08 -18.93 -1.40
N TRP A 340 20.24 -20.24 -1.57
CA TRP A 340 20.43 -20.86 -2.89
C TRP A 340 19.43 -21.99 -3.12
N MET A 341 19.01 -22.16 -4.38
CA MET A 341 18.22 -23.34 -4.76
C MET A 341 19.13 -24.57 -4.74
N GLN A 342 18.85 -25.50 -3.83
CA GLN A 342 19.75 -26.63 -3.57
C GLN A 342 19.67 -27.67 -4.68
N ILE A 343 20.81 -28.01 -5.29
CA ILE A 343 20.93 -29.16 -6.17
C ILE A 343 20.96 -30.41 -5.29
N GLN A 344 19.92 -31.24 -5.37
CA GLN A 344 19.85 -32.46 -4.56
C GLN A 344 20.83 -33.51 -5.08
N THR A 345 20.77 -33.82 -6.39
CA THR A 345 21.61 -34.82 -7.05
C THR A 345 22.09 -34.35 -8.43
N MET A 346 23.24 -34.86 -8.84
CA MET A 346 23.75 -34.82 -10.22
C MET A 346 24.22 -36.21 -10.61
N TYR A 347 23.92 -36.61 -11.84
CA TYR A 347 24.29 -37.93 -12.37
C TYR A 347 24.35 -37.91 -13.89
N TYR A 348 25.17 -38.81 -14.45
CA TYR A 348 25.05 -39.25 -15.82
C TYR A 348 24.21 -40.50 -15.88
N GLY A 349 23.42 -40.63 -16.94
CA GLY A 349 22.84 -41.90 -17.31
C GLY A 349 23.18 -42.25 -18.76
N PHE A 350 23.55 -43.51 -18.97
CA PHE A 350 24.09 -43.99 -20.23
C PHE A 350 23.02 -44.63 -21.11
N VAL A 351 23.08 -44.30 -22.40
CA VAL A 351 22.09 -44.74 -23.40
C VAL A 351 22.26 -46.22 -23.76
N SER A 352 23.50 -46.74 -23.69
CA SER A 352 23.84 -48.11 -24.10
C SER A 352 23.11 -49.18 -23.30
N ASP A 353 23.09 -49.05 -21.98
CA ASP A 353 22.72 -50.13 -21.06
C ASP A 353 21.83 -49.66 -19.90
N GLY A 354 21.40 -48.39 -19.92
CA GLY A 354 20.54 -47.81 -18.88
C GLY A 354 21.27 -47.54 -17.56
N MET A 355 22.59 -47.69 -17.51
CA MET A 355 23.38 -47.48 -16.30
C MET A 355 23.31 -46.02 -15.84
N LEU A 356 23.24 -45.81 -14.53
CA LEU A 356 23.34 -44.50 -13.91
C LEU A 356 24.63 -44.42 -13.10
N PHE A 357 25.35 -43.30 -13.22
CA PHE A 357 26.56 -42.99 -12.47
C PHE A 357 26.43 -41.60 -11.85
N GLY A 358 26.62 -41.47 -10.54
CA GLY A 358 26.41 -40.20 -9.84
C GLY A 358 27.13 -40.15 -8.50
N MET A 359 26.74 -39.17 -7.69
CA MET A 359 27.33 -38.96 -6.37
C MET A 359 27.07 -40.13 -5.41
N GLY A 360 27.99 -40.33 -4.47
CA GLY A 360 27.87 -41.33 -3.42
C GLY A 360 26.51 -41.27 -2.72
N SER A 361 25.86 -42.43 -2.66
CA SER A 361 24.44 -42.58 -2.40
C SER A 361 24.20 -43.83 -1.54
N LYS A 362 23.47 -43.69 -0.41
CA LYS A 362 23.10 -44.81 0.49
C LYS A 362 21.71 -45.37 0.20
N GLY A 363 21.18 -45.16 -1.00
CA GLY A 363 19.82 -45.58 -1.36
C GLY A 363 19.79 -46.89 -2.12
N ASN A 364 18.64 -47.55 -2.12
CA ASN A 364 18.32 -48.57 -3.12
C ASN A 364 17.14 -48.12 -3.98
N TYR A 365 16.91 -48.87 -5.06
CA TYR A 365 15.74 -48.70 -5.93
C TYR A 365 14.75 -49.87 -5.78
N LYS A 366 14.74 -50.57 -4.63
CA LYS A 366 13.80 -51.71 -4.42
C LYS A 366 12.34 -51.26 -4.41
N SER A 367 12.07 -50.03 -3.96
CA SER A 367 10.74 -49.41 -3.98
C SER A 367 10.42 -48.66 -5.26
N TYR A 368 11.31 -48.69 -6.27
CA TYR A 368 11.06 -48.02 -7.53
C TYR A 368 10.00 -48.78 -8.33
N ILE A 369 8.92 -48.09 -8.69
CA ILE A 369 7.86 -48.62 -9.54
C ILE A 369 8.27 -48.40 -10.99
N ILE A 370 8.47 -49.50 -11.72
CA ILE A 370 8.78 -49.46 -13.15
C ILE A 370 7.59 -48.86 -13.91
N PRO A 371 7.79 -47.82 -14.73
CA PRO A 371 6.72 -47.22 -15.51
C PRO A 371 6.09 -48.23 -16.48
N PRO A 372 4.76 -48.16 -16.70
CA PRO A 372 4.08 -49.04 -17.63
C PRO A 372 4.68 -48.90 -19.03
N GLY A 373 4.92 -50.03 -19.70
CA GLY A 373 5.52 -50.07 -21.05
C GLY A 373 7.05 -49.96 -21.08
N CYS A 374 7.74 -49.98 -19.93
CA CYS A 374 9.20 -50.12 -19.90
C CYS A 374 9.60 -51.54 -20.35
N PRO A 375 10.40 -51.70 -21.41
CA PRO A 375 10.76 -53.02 -21.96
C PRO A 375 11.82 -53.77 -21.13
N TYR A 376 12.24 -53.21 -19.99
CA TYR A 376 13.33 -53.71 -19.15
C TYR A 376 12.84 -54.12 -17.75
N ASN A 377 11.66 -54.74 -17.66
CA ASN A 377 10.96 -55.06 -16.42
C ASN A 377 11.47 -56.31 -15.69
N ASP A 378 12.14 -57.23 -16.38
CA ASP A 378 12.56 -58.54 -15.82
C ASP A 378 13.98 -58.51 -15.19
N GLN A 379 14.48 -57.34 -14.81
CA GLN A 379 15.87 -57.16 -14.37
C GLN A 379 16.04 -57.21 -12.84
N PRO A 380 17.17 -57.75 -12.32
CA PRO A 380 17.42 -57.87 -10.88
C PRO A 380 17.47 -56.51 -10.15
N TYR A 381 17.85 -55.44 -10.86
CA TYR A 381 17.79 -54.08 -10.36
C TYR A 381 16.76 -53.28 -11.17
N LEU A 382 15.72 -52.80 -10.50
CA LEU A 382 14.53 -52.22 -11.13
C LEU A 382 14.77 -50.89 -11.86
N PHE A 383 15.89 -50.20 -11.60
CA PHE A 383 16.14 -48.87 -12.14
C PHE A 383 16.85 -48.92 -13.50
N ASP A 384 16.15 -48.48 -14.55
CA ASP A 384 16.72 -48.19 -15.87
C ASP A 384 16.44 -46.73 -16.25
N LEU A 385 17.51 -46.00 -16.57
CA LEU A 385 17.43 -44.61 -16.99
C LEU A 385 16.52 -44.40 -18.23
N ARG A 386 16.53 -45.34 -19.17
CA ARG A 386 15.82 -45.23 -20.46
C ARG A 386 14.31 -45.25 -20.27
N CYS A 387 13.84 -45.76 -19.14
CA CYS A 387 12.43 -45.79 -18.75
C CYS A 387 11.99 -44.54 -17.97
N ARG A 388 12.88 -43.57 -17.73
CA ARG A 388 12.54 -42.35 -17.01
C ARG A 388 11.77 -41.38 -17.89
N PHE A 389 10.76 -40.71 -17.33
CA PHE A 389 9.90 -39.78 -18.07
C PHE A 389 10.67 -38.65 -18.78
N TYR A 390 11.81 -38.24 -18.22
CA TYR A 390 12.67 -37.19 -18.80
C TYR A 390 13.60 -37.69 -19.89
N TYR A 391 13.78 -39.00 -20.08
CA TYR A 391 14.79 -39.56 -20.99
C TYR A 391 14.50 -39.21 -22.46
N GLN A 392 13.34 -39.62 -22.98
CA GLN A 392 12.98 -39.39 -24.39
C GLN A 392 12.95 -37.91 -24.77
N PRO A 393 12.34 -37.00 -23.98
CA PRO A 393 12.39 -35.57 -24.29
C PRO A 393 13.82 -35.01 -24.26
N THR A 394 14.67 -35.44 -23.32
CA THR A 394 16.06 -34.99 -23.23
C THR A 394 16.87 -35.39 -24.47
N ILE A 395 16.68 -36.61 -24.97
CA ILE A 395 17.37 -37.08 -26.19
C ILE A 395 16.96 -36.27 -27.41
N LYS A 396 15.69 -35.92 -27.53
CA LYS A 396 15.17 -35.16 -28.68
C LYS A 396 15.62 -33.71 -28.67
N ASN A 397 15.79 -33.11 -27.50
CA ASN A 397 16.20 -31.71 -27.38
C ASN A 397 17.69 -31.51 -27.70
N ILE A 398 18.03 -30.39 -28.35
CA ILE A 398 19.40 -30.07 -28.74
C ILE A 398 20.28 -29.64 -27.57
N SER A 399 19.69 -29.09 -26.52
CA SER A 399 20.39 -28.59 -25.33
C SER A 399 19.60 -28.89 -24.05
N ILE A 400 19.68 -28.03 -23.03
CA ILE A 400 19.10 -28.26 -21.71
C ILE A 400 17.57 -28.37 -21.80
N SER A 401 17.03 -29.46 -21.28
CA SER A 401 15.61 -29.67 -21.04
C SER A 401 15.34 -29.50 -19.56
N VAL A 402 14.38 -28.65 -19.22
CA VAL A 402 13.83 -28.58 -17.87
C VAL A 402 12.54 -29.41 -17.85
N PHE A 403 12.18 -29.98 -16.73
CA PHE A 403 10.93 -30.74 -16.61
C PHE A 403 10.02 -30.12 -15.55
N PRO A 404 8.70 -30.28 -15.66
CA PRO A 404 7.78 -29.83 -14.63
C PRO A 404 8.13 -30.40 -13.25
N PRO A 405 7.85 -29.67 -12.17
CA PRO A 405 7.98 -30.16 -10.81
C PRO A 405 7.27 -31.50 -10.62
N ALA A 406 7.94 -32.45 -9.99
CA ALA A 406 7.39 -33.77 -9.69
C ALA A 406 7.89 -34.27 -8.33
N LEU A 407 7.20 -35.28 -7.79
CA LEU A 407 7.71 -36.03 -6.66
C LEU A 407 8.88 -36.91 -7.14
N ASN A 408 10.07 -36.59 -6.66
CA ASN A 408 11.27 -37.40 -6.84
C ASN A 408 11.51 -38.25 -5.60
N ILE A 409 12.23 -39.36 -5.80
CA ILE A 409 12.67 -40.27 -4.75
C ILE A 409 14.18 -40.12 -4.60
N ASN A 410 14.64 -39.86 -3.39
CA ASN A 410 16.06 -39.93 -3.06
C ASN A 410 16.22 -40.65 -1.72
N TYR A 411 17.00 -41.73 -1.71
CA TYR A 411 17.28 -42.52 -0.50
C TYR A 411 16.03 -43.02 0.24
N GLY A 412 14.97 -43.38 -0.50
CA GLY A 412 13.69 -43.81 0.09
C GLY A 412 12.81 -42.68 0.65
N THR A 413 13.26 -41.43 0.56
CA THR A 413 12.46 -40.25 0.92
C THR A 413 11.93 -39.56 -0.33
N TYR A 414 10.65 -39.19 -0.30
CA TYR A 414 10.02 -38.40 -1.35
C TYR A 414 10.26 -36.90 -1.12
N TYR A 415 10.57 -36.18 -2.18
CA TYR A 415 10.72 -34.73 -2.15
C TYR A 415 10.27 -34.12 -3.46
N PHE A 416 9.77 -32.89 -3.40
CA PHE A 416 9.29 -32.16 -4.57
C PHE A 416 10.46 -31.49 -5.27
N ALA A 417 10.61 -31.73 -6.57
CA ALA A 417 11.77 -31.29 -7.30
C ALA A 417 11.55 -31.09 -8.80
N THR A 418 12.37 -30.23 -9.38
CA THR A 418 12.47 -30.02 -10.83
C THR A 418 13.67 -30.79 -11.37
N ASN A 419 13.47 -31.59 -12.40
CA ASN A 419 14.57 -32.25 -13.11
C ASN A 419 15.06 -31.36 -14.25
N ILE A 420 16.37 -31.26 -14.43
CA ILE A 420 17.03 -30.53 -15.51
C ILE A 420 18.03 -31.47 -16.14
N CYS A 421 17.95 -31.69 -17.45
CA CYS A 421 18.79 -32.66 -18.15
C CYS A 421 19.30 -32.14 -19.48
N GLN A 422 20.46 -32.63 -19.93
CA GLN A 422 21.02 -32.32 -21.23
C GLN A 422 21.65 -33.58 -21.82
N ARG A 423 21.40 -33.83 -23.11
CA ARG A 423 22.04 -34.93 -23.82
C ARG A 423 23.52 -34.64 -24.09
N ILE A 424 24.30 -35.71 -24.14
CA ILE A 424 25.72 -35.68 -24.48
C ILE A 424 25.92 -36.58 -25.68
N LYS A 425 26.60 -36.04 -26.69
CA LYS A 425 26.93 -36.77 -27.91
C LYS A 425 28.40 -37.16 -27.91
N LYS A 426 28.69 -38.36 -28.39
CA LYS A 426 30.04 -38.82 -28.74
C LYS A 426 30.19 -38.68 -30.24
N TYR A 427 31.21 -37.94 -30.66
CA TYR A 427 31.56 -37.71 -32.07
C TYR A 427 32.71 -38.63 -32.45
N SER A 428 32.71 -39.15 -33.68
CA SER A 428 33.80 -40.00 -34.19
C SER A 428 35.11 -39.22 -34.37
N SER A 429 35.04 -37.90 -34.60
CA SER A 429 36.21 -37.03 -34.73
C SER A 429 35.96 -35.63 -34.15
N GLN A 430 36.94 -34.74 -34.25
CA GLN A 430 36.79 -33.33 -33.86
C GLN A 430 35.94 -32.52 -34.86
N ASN A 431 35.65 -33.05 -36.06
CA ASN A 431 34.80 -32.39 -37.04
C ASN A 431 33.33 -32.37 -36.56
N ALA A 432 32.68 -31.21 -36.62
CA ALA A 432 31.29 -31.00 -36.20
C ALA A 432 30.28 -31.80 -37.03
N ASP A 433 30.61 -32.08 -38.30
CA ASP A 433 29.78 -32.84 -39.23
C ASP A 433 30.04 -34.36 -39.18
N SER A 434 30.92 -34.82 -38.27
CA SER A 434 31.20 -36.25 -38.16
C SER A 434 30.01 -37.03 -37.61
N GLU A 435 29.99 -38.33 -37.88
CA GLU A 435 29.05 -39.26 -37.25
C GLU A 435 29.05 -39.08 -35.72
N ASN A 436 27.85 -39.05 -35.15
CA ASN A 436 27.65 -38.85 -33.72
C ASN A 436 26.48 -39.68 -33.21
N THR A 437 26.62 -40.15 -31.98
CA THR A 437 25.59 -40.89 -31.26
C THR A 437 25.36 -40.25 -29.89
N VAL A 438 24.13 -40.38 -29.37
CA VAL A 438 23.85 -39.95 -28.00
C VAL A 438 24.50 -40.96 -27.06
N TYR A 439 25.45 -40.49 -26.26
CA TYR A 439 26.28 -41.32 -25.40
C TYR A 439 25.71 -41.42 -23.99
N ALA A 440 25.29 -40.27 -23.45
CA ALA A 440 24.75 -40.16 -22.11
C ALA A 440 23.77 -38.98 -22.03
N ILE A 441 23.03 -38.91 -20.93
CA ILE A 441 22.36 -37.69 -20.48
C ILE A 441 22.95 -37.27 -19.13
N LEU A 442 23.26 -35.99 -18.98
CA LEU A 442 23.59 -35.37 -17.71
C LEU A 442 22.29 -34.84 -17.12
N CYS A 443 21.99 -35.16 -15.87
CA CYS A 443 20.82 -34.66 -15.17
C CYS A 443 21.17 -34.11 -13.79
N SER A 444 20.39 -33.12 -13.37
CA SER A 444 20.43 -32.50 -12.06
C SER A 444 19.02 -32.32 -11.52
N THR A 445 18.86 -32.45 -10.21
CA THR A 445 17.57 -32.26 -9.54
C THR A 445 17.64 -31.06 -8.61
N LEU A 446 16.71 -30.12 -8.77
CA LEU A 446 16.55 -28.99 -7.87
C LEU A 446 15.52 -29.34 -6.79
N ASN A 447 15.94 -29.30 -5.53
CA ASN A 447 15.04 -29.49 -4.41
C ASN A 447 14.19 -28.24 -4.20
N LEU A 448 12.87 -28.36 -4.36
CA LEU A 448 11.94 -27.25 -4.20
C LEU A 448 11.45 -27.09 -2.76
N LYS A 449 11.79 -28.00 -1.84
CA LYS A 449 11.36 -27.95 -0.43
C LYS A 449 11.75 -26.63 0.26
N SER A 450 12.93 -26.11 -0.06
CA SER A 450 13.49 -24.90 0.54
C SER A 450 13.15 -23.64 -0.26
N ILE A 451 12.36 -23.72 -1.34
CA ILE A 451 12.09 -22.55 -2.17
C ILE A 451 11.31 -21.47 -1.41
N SER A 452 10.50 -21.85 -0.41
CA SER A 452 9.75 -20.89 0.41
C SER A 452 10.66 -19.98 1.23
N THR A 453 11.82 -20.46 1.71
CA THR A 453 12.75 -19.64 2.51
C THR A 453 13.33 -18.49 1.69
N TYR A 454 13.41 -18.68 0.38
CA TYR A 454 13.83 -17.65 -0.56
C TYR A 454 12.86 -16.46 -0.58
N PHE A 455 11.55 -16.73 -0.42
CA PHE A 455 10.51 -15.72 -0.52
C PHE A 455 10.11 -15.07 0.81
N ILE A 456 10.62 -15.53 1.97
CA ILE A 456 10.21 -15.06 3.32
C ILE A 456 10.33 -13.54 3.50
N ASN A 457 11.30 -12.90 2.86
CA ASN A 457 11.56 -11.47 3.01
C ASN A 457 10.87 -10.60 1.94
N PHE A 458 10.13 -11.21 1.01
CA PHE A 458 9.50 -10.50 -0.10
C PHE A 458 8.02 -10.24 0.19
N SER A 459 7.59 -8.99 -0.07
CA SER A 459 6.25 -8.38 0.03
C SER A 459 5.22 -9.02 0.99
N LYS A 460 4.85 -8.28 2.05
CA LYS A 460 3.68 -8.59 2.89
C LYS A 460 2.35 -8.07 2.30
N ASN A 461 2.40 -7.30 1.21
CA ASN A 461 1.23 -6.57 0.71
C ASN A 461 0.52 -7.30 -0.44
N SER A 462 1.06 -8.44 -0.85
CA SER A 462 0.50 -9.28 -1.91
C SER A 462 -0.56 -10.22 -1.33
N VAL A 463 -1.61 -10.49 -2.10
CA VAL A 463 -2.60 -11.54 -1.81
C VAL A 463 -1.92 -12.90 -1.84
N TYR A 464 -1.07 -13.10 -2.84
CA TYR A 464 -0.17 -14.23 -2.94
C TYR A 464 0.98 -13.92 -3.89
N GLN A 465 2.05 -14.68 -3.72
CA GLN A 465 3.16 -14.77 -4.66
C GLN A 465 3.31 -16.22 -5.07
N ARG A 466 3.46 -16.47 -6.38
CA ARG A 466 3.56 -17.81 -6.94
C ARG A 466 4.69 -17.92 -7.93
N LEU A 467 5.30 -19.08 -7.98
CA LEU A 467 6.20 -19.48 -9.05
C LEU A 467 5.57 -20.65 -9.78
N LEU A 468 5.43 -20.55 -11.10
CA LEU A 468 4.76 -21.55 -11.94
C LEU A 468 5.75 -22.16 -12.93
N ASP A 469 5.55 -23.43 -13.23
CA ASP A 469 6.09 -24.02 -14.45
C ASP A 469 5.33 -23.46 -15.67
N PRO A 470 5.98 -22.82 -16.64
CA PRO A 470 5.29 -22.17 -17.76
C PRO A 470 4.57 -23.17 -18.67
N ARG A 471 4.95 -24.45 -18.68
CA ARG A 471 4.46 -25.43 -19.68
C ARG A 471 3.20 -26.14 -19.23
N GLN A 472 3.14 -26.45 -17.94
CA GLN A 472 1.98 -27.12 -17.35
C GLN A 472 1.14 -26.18 -16.49
N LEU A 473 1.66 -24.99 -16.14
CA LEU A 473 1.10 -24.09 -15.13
C LEU A 473 1.00 -24.73 -13.74
N SER A 474 1.88 -25.68 -13.47
CA SER A 474 1.98 -26.33 -12.17
C SER A 474 2.74 -25.45 -11.18
N LEU A 475 2.27 -25.41 -9.94
CA LEU A 475 2.91 -24.68 -8.86
C LEU A 475 4.30 -25.24 -8.53
N VAL A 476 5.26 -24.32 -8.47
CA VAL A 476 6.62 -24.54 -7.96
C VAL A 476 6.74 -23.93 -6.56
N TYR A 477 6.10 -22.78 -6.35
CA TYR A 477 6.01 -22.07 -5.07
C TYR A 477 4.65 -21.37 -4.94
N ASP A 478 4.12 -21.31 -3.73
CA ASP A 478 2.96 -20.51 -3.34
C ASP A 478 3.23 -19.93 -1.92
N SER A 479 3.02 -18.63 -1.75
CA SER A 479 3.22 -17.94 -0.46
C SER A 479 2.23 -18.36 0.62
N ASN A 480 1.06 -18.87 0.24
CA ASN A 480 -0.04 -19.18 1.14
C ASN A 480 -0.12 -20.66 1.51
N MET A 481 0.58 -21.53 0.78
CA MET A 481 0.56 -22.98 1.05
C MET A 481 1.89 -23.66 0.75
N GLN A 482 2.23 -24.66 1.58
CA GLN A 482 3.35 -25.55 1.29
C GLN A 482 2.93 -26.59 0.25
N ILE A 483 3.61 -26.61 -0.89
CA ILE A 483 3.36 -27.56 -1.98
C ILE A 483 3.96 -28.92 -1.62
N LYS A 484 3.12 -29.96 -1.58
CA LYS A 484 3.51 -31.34 -1.29
C LYS A 484 3.33 -32.29 -2.48
N SER A 485 2.57 -31.87 -3.49
CA SER A 485 2.26 -32.64 -4.69
C SER A 485 2.14 -31.70 -5.88
N VAL A 486 2.13 -32.25 -7.09
CA VAL A 486 1.85 -31.46 -8.31
C VAL A 486 0.46 -30.86 -8.17
N THR A 487 0.35 -29.54 -8.27
CA THR A 487 -0.92 -28.80 -8.17
C THR A 487 -0.95 -27.78 -9.29
N GLN A 488 -2.04 -27.73 -10.05
CA GLN A 488 -2.18 -26.78 -11.16
C GLN A 488 -2.76 -25.46 -10.67
N ILE A 489 -2.41 -24.35 -11.33
CA ILE A 489 -2.99 -23.04 -11.03
C ILE A 489 -4.52 -23.03 -11.17
N GLN A 490 -5.04 -23.85 -12.07
CA GLN A 490 -6.48 -24.01 -12.28
C GLN A 490 -7.17 -24.51 -11.00
N ASP A 491 -6.62 -25.52 -10.33
CA ASP A 491 -7.24 -26.14 -9.15
C ASP A 491 -7.33 -25.20 -7.94
N ILE A 492 -6.43 -24.21 -7.88
CA ILE A 492 -6.30 -23.32 -6.72
C ILE A 492 -6.91 -21.94 -6.94
N GLU A 493 -6.84 -21.37 -8.15
CA GLU A 493 -7.25 -19.99 -8.38
C GLU A 493 -8.61 -19.86 -9.05
N THR A 494 -8.98 -20.75 -10.00
CA THR A 494 -10.23 -20.56 -10.75
C THR A 494 -11.48 -20.75 -9.90
N LYS A 495 -11.38 -21.42 -8.75
CA LYS A 495 -12.47 -21.52 -7.77
C LYS A 495 -12.86 -20.18 -7.13
N TYR A 496 -12.00 -19.17 -7.19
CA TYR A 496 -12.26 -17.83 -6.68
C TYR A 496 -12.77 -16.87 -7.77
N LEU A 497 -12.92 -17.36 -9.00
CA LEU A 497 -13.42 -16.61 -10.14
C LEU A 497 -14.89 -16.97 -10.29
N GLN A 498 -15.78 -15.99 -10.05
CA GLN A 498 -17.22 -16.22 -10.06
C GLN A 498 -17.76 -16.53 -11.47
N ASP A 499 -17.06 -16.06 -12.50
CA ASP A 499 -17.41 -16.21 -13.91
C ASP A 499 -16.38 -17.09 -14.64
N GLN A 500 -16.88 -18.07 -15.40
CA GLN A 500 -16.07 -18.96 -16.23
C GLN A 500 -15.30 -18.19 -17.32
N PHE A 501 -15.85 -17.10 -17.84
CA PHE A 501 -15.16 -16.26 -18.83
C PHE A 501 -13.95 -15.55 -18.22
N GLN A 502 -14.06 -15.04 -16.98
CA GLN A 502 -12.92 -14.48 -16.26
C GLN A 502 -11.84 -15.53 -15.97
N ALA A 503 -12.24 -16.77 -15.66
CA ALA A 503 -11.30 -17.88 -15.51
C ALA A 503 -10.56 -18.21 -16.81
N GLN A 504 -11.26 -18.20 -17.93
CA GLN A 504 -10.64 -18.40 -19.25
C GLN A 504 -9.68 -17.27 -19.60
N ASN A 505 -10.05 -16.02 -19.35
CA ASN A 505 -9.17 -14.86 -19.60
C ASN A 505 -7.92 -14.91 -18.71
N TYR A 506 -8.08 -15.17 -17.41
CA TYR A 506 -6.98 -15.32 -16.47
C TYR A 506 -5.98 -16.39 -16.93
N LEU A 507 -6.47 -17.57 -17.31
CA LEU A 507 -5.63 -18.64 -17.84
C LEU A 507 -5.04 -18.28 -19.22
N GLY A 508 -5.78 -17.57 -20.06
CA GLY A 508 -5.33 -17.09 -21.37
C GLY A 508 -4.13 -16.16 -21.28
N GLU A 509 -4.17 -15.18 -20.39
CA GLU A 509 -3.07 -14.24 -20.12
C GLU A 509 -1.80 -14.95 -19.63
N ILE A 510 -1.96 -15.94 -18.75
CA ILE A 510 -0.83 -16.75 -18.26
C ILE A 510 -0.28 -17.65 -19.38
N ASN A 511 -1.17 -18.30 -20.14
CA ASN A 511 -0.79 -19.19 -21.24
C ASN A 511 -0.07 -18.45 -22.38
N ALA A 512 -0.34 -17.16 -22.60
CA ALA A 512 0.41 -16.34 -23.54
C ALA A 512 1.92 -16.29 -23.21
N HIS A 513 2.30 -16.57 -21.96
CA HIS A 513 3.68 -16.59 -21.46
C HIS A 513 4.25 -18.00 -21.25
N SER A 514 3.56 -19.05 -21.74
CA SER A 514 3.93 -20.47 -21.54
C SER A 514 5.12 -20.96 -22.38
N LYS A 515 5.58 -20.16 -23.37
CA LYS A 515 6.60 -20.58 -24.33
C LYS A 515 7.93 -20.91 -23.63
N PHE A 516 8.37 -22.17 -23.73
CA PHE A 516 9.61 -22.62 -23.08
C PHE A 516 10.88 -22.01 -23.70
N VAL A 517 10.99 -21.91 -25.02
CA VAL A 517 12.11 -21.24 -25.71
C VAL A 517 11.63 -19.88 -26.19
N LEU A 518 12.04 -18.81 -25.51
CA LEU A 518 11.63 -17.45 -25.84
C LEU A 518 12.30 -17.00 -27.15
N GLN A 519 13.61 -17.15 -27.22
CA GLN A 519 14.45 -16.68 -28.32
C GLN A 519 15.66 -17.60 -28.54
N GLU A 520 16.09 -17.72 -29.79
CA GLU A 520 17.36 -18.33 -30.19
C GLU A 520 18.26 -17.27 -30.83
N THR A 521 19.53 -17.18 -30.42
CA THR A 521 20.42 -16.09 -30.84
C THR A 521 21.90 -16.50 -30.77
N ASP A 522 22.73 -15.88 -31.60
CA ASP A 522 24.19 -16.05 -31.57
C ASP A 522 24.89 -15.10 -30.59
N THR A 523 24.20 -14.03 -30.19
CA THR A 523 24.72 -12.97 -29.32
C THR A 523 23.79 -12.69 -28.15
N ILE A 524 24.37 -12.43 -26.98
CA ILE A 524 23.65 -12.04 -25.78
C ILE A 524 24.32 -10.81 -25.19
N ASN A 525 23.51 -9.83 -24.81
CA ASN A 525 24.00 -8.70 -24.04
C ASN A 525 24.22 -9.13 -22.57
N LEU A 526 25.47 -9.36 -22.20
CA LEU A 526 25.85 -9.76 -20.84
C LEU A 526 25.69 -8.65 -19.80
N SER A 527 25.58 -7.38 -20.22
CA SER A 527 25.39 -6.25 -19.30
C SER A 527 23.97 -6.13 -18.78
N ASN A 528 22.97 -6.57 -19.55
CA ASN A 528 21.60 -6.71 -19.10
C ASN A 528 20.91 -7.89 -19.79
N PRO A 529 21.29 -9.14 -19.45
CA PRO A 529 20.76 -10.33 -20.10
C PRO A 529 19.28 -10.57 -19.74
N TYR A 530 18.77 -9.86 -18.74
CA TYR A 530 17.46 -10.05 -18.13
C TYR A 530 16.60 -8.79 -18.25
N SER A 531 16.58 -8.12 -19.42
CA SER A 531 15.65 -7.01 -19.64
C SER A 531 14.22 -7.51 -19.37
N SER A 532 13.65 -7.12 -18.24
CA SER A 532 12.44 -7.72 -17.70
C SER A 532 11.24 -7.34 -18.56
N SER A 533 10.74 -8.26 -19.36
CA SER A 533 9.38 -8.16 -19.87
C SER A 533 8.44 -8.46 -18.71
N GLN A 534 8.00 -7.40 -18.03
CA GLN A 534 6.91 -7.50 -17.06
C GLN A 534 5.60 -7.37 -17.83
N SER A 535 4.73 -8.35 -17.72
CA SER A 535 3.36 -8.25 -18.18
C SER A 535 2.44 -8.05 -16.98
N THR A 536 1.36 -7.32 -17.20
CA THR A 536 0.38 -7.04 -16.15
C THR A 536 -1.01 -7.16 -16.70
N PHE A 537 -1.91 -7.68 -15.89
CA PHE A 537 -3.33 -7.76 -16.22
C PHE A 537 -4.15 -7.71 -14.93
N GLU A 538 -5.44 -7.42 -15.07
CA GLU A 538 -6.37 -7.31 -13.96
C GLU A 538 -7.43 -8.41 -14.05
N TYR A 539 -7.90 -8.86 -12.89
CA TYR A 539 -9.00 -9.80 -12.80
C TYR A 539 -9.78 -9.61 -11.50
N ASN A 540 -10.99 -10.16 -11.46
CA ASN A 540 -11.85 -10.08 -10.28
C ASN A 540 -11.85 -11.40 -9.51
N ARG A 541 -11.43 -11.35 -8.25
CA ARG A 541 -11.35 -12.50 -7.32
C ARG A 541 -12.43 -12.34 -6.24
N ASN A 542 -13.49 -13.16 -6.26
CA ASN A 542 -14.61 -13.08 -5.33
C ASN A 542 -15.22 -11.66 -5.19
N GLY A 543 -15.42 -10.94 -6.30
CA GLY A 543 -15.93 -9.57 -6.29
C GLY A 543 -14.89 -8.49 -5.97
N THR A 544 -13.61 -8.87 -5.79
CA THR A 544 -12.51 -7.94 -5.51
C THR A 544 -11.57 -7.79 -6.70
N GLU A 545 -11.34 -6.55 -7.14
CA GLU A 545 -10.33 -6.23 -8.15
C GLU A 545 -8.91 -6.58 -7.67
N CYS A 546 -8.21 -7.34 -8.51
CA CYS A 546 -6.86 -7.78 -8.29
C CYS A 546 -5.98 -7.43 -9.50
N PHE A 547 -4.79 -6.93 -9.23
CA PHE A 547 -3.77 -6.60 -10.22
C PHE A 547 -2.67 -7.67 -10.18
N VAL A 548 -2.36 -8.25 -11.33
CA VAL A 548 -1.35 -9.29 -11.47
C VAL A 548 -0.12 -8.71 -12.15
N ILE A 549 1.04 -8.96 -11.56
CA ILE A 549 2.34 -8.70 -12.18
C ILE A 549 2.97 -10.05 -12.49
N LEU A 550 3.20 -10.31 -13.77
CA LEU A 550 3.78 -11.53 -14.28
C LEU A 550 5.19 -11.25 -14.83
N ASN A 551 6.16 -12.04 -14.37
CA ASN A 551 7.55 -11.94 -14.80
C ASN A 551 8.05 -13.30 -15.25
N SER A 552 8.82 -13.33 -16.33
CA SER A 552 9.51 -14.55 -16.75
C SER A 552 10.84 -14.70 -16.02
N VAL A 553 11.05 -15.87 -15.42
CA VAL A 553 12.35 -16.30 -14.92
C VAL A 553 13.06 -17.03 -16.05
N ILE A 554 14.14 -16.45 -16.54
CA ILE A 554 14.82 -16.91 -17.74
C ILE A 554 16.19 -17.53 -17.46
N MET A 555 16.53 -18.50 -18.29
CA MET A 555 17.84 -19.16 -18.32
C MET A 555 18.44 -18.97 -19.70
N ILE A 556 19.70 -18.56 -19.73
CA ILE A 556 20.51 -18.54 -20.94
C ILE A 556 21.24 -19.88 -21.04
N ASP A 557 20.75 -20.71 -21.93
CA ASP A 557 21.35 -21.99 -22.27
C ASP A 557 22.35 -21.82 -23.43
N LYS A 558 23.55 -22.38 -23.28
CA LYS A 558 24.56 -22.41 -24.34
C LYS A 558 24.50 -23.75 -25.05
N VAL A 559 24.13 -23.71 -26.31
CA VAL A 559 24.02 -24.91 -27.15
C VAL A 559 25.41 -25.55 -27.32
N PRO A 560 25.53 -26.90 -27.30
CA PRO A 560 26.81 -27.58 -27.48
C PRO A 560 27.56 -27.11 -28.74
N LYS A 561 28.86 -26.84 -28.60
CA LYS A 561 29.69 -26.22 -29.65
C LYS A 561 29.61 -26.98 -30.98
N GLN A 562 29.62 -28.31 -30.94
CA GLN A 562 29.55 -29.14 -32.14
C GLN A 562 28.23 -28.96 -32.91
N GLU A 563 27.11 -28.66 -32.25
CA GLU A 563 25.83 -28.40 -32.93
C GLU A 563 25.81 -27.01 -33.59
N THR A 564 26.54 -26.06 -33.03
CA THR A 564 26.65 -24.68 -33.57
C THR A 564 27.65 -24.57 -34.73
N LEU A 565 28.57 -25.53 -34.85
CA LEU A 565 29.64 -25.55 -35.85
C LEU A 565 29.32 -26.41 -37.07
N LYS A 566 28.14 -27.03 -37.14
CA LYS A 566 27.72 -27.81 -38.30
C LYS A 566 27.66 -26.95 -39.54
N THR A 567 28.06 -27.51 -40.67
CA THR A 567 27.97 -26.81 -41.96
C THR A 567 26.53 -26.71 -42.45
N VAL A 568 25.71 -27.74 -42.17
CA VAL A 568 24.29 -27.79 -42.54
C VAL A 568 23.40 -27.53 -41.33
N ASN A 569 22.53 -26.53 -41.44
CA ASN A 569 21.59 -26.10 -40.39
C ASN A 569 22.25 -25.90 -39.01
N PRO A 570 23.26 -25.01 -38.90
CA PRO A 570 23.91 -24.73 -37.63
C PRO A 570 22.89 -24.21 -36.61
N ALA A 571 22.92 -24.78 -35.41
CA ALA A 571 22.12 -24.27 -34.31
C ALA A 571 22.63 -22.90 -33.85
N LYS A 572 21.72 -22.04 -33.38
CA LYS A 572 22.10 -20.78 -32.74
C LYS A 572 22.88 -21.05 -31.46
N LYS A 573 23.85 -20.19 -31.17
CA LYS A 573 24.78 -20.38 -30.04
C LYS A 573 24.09 -20.43 -28.68
N TYR A 574 23.00 -19.69 -28.52
CA TYR A 574 22.26 -19.58 -27.27
C TYR A 574 20.75 -19.77 -27.47
N GLN A 575 20.12 -20.36 -26.46
CA GLN A 575 18.67 -20.44 -26.31
C GLN A 575 18.27 -19.74 -25.01
N ILE A 576 17.44 -18.71 -25.10
CA ILE A 576 16.84 -18.05 -23.94
C ILE A 576 15.57 -18.80 -23.59
N LYS A 577 15.56 -19.43 -22.41
CA LYS A 577 14.50 -20.33 -21.98
C LYS A 577 13.71 -19.74 -20.82
N ASN A 578 12.38 -19.80 -20.90
CA ASN A 578 11.51 -19.49 -19.78
C ASN A 578 11.43 -20.70 -18.86
N ILE A 579 12.02 -20.58 -17.67
CA ILE A 579 12.10 -21.68 -16.71
C ILE A 579 10.92 -21.66 -15.77
N TYR A 580 10.57 -20.47 -15.25
CA TYR A 580 9.44 -20.28 -14.37
C TYR A 580 8.71 -18.97 -14.67
N LEU A 581 7.42 -18.90 -14.35
CA LEU A 581 6.68 -17.65 -14.30
C LEU A 581 6.53 -17.22 -12.85
N PHE A 582 7.04 -16.04 -12.51
CA PHE A 582 6.83 -15.42 -11.21
C PHE A 582 5.61 -14.51 -11.28
N MET A 583 4.63 -14.78 -10.42
CA MET A 583 3.37 -14.07 -10.36
C MET A 583 3.21 -13.43 -8.98
N ASP A 584 2.94 -12.13 -8.98
CA ASP A 584 2.61 -11.38 -7.78
C ASP A 584 1.23 -10.75 -7.95
N VAL A 585 0.32 -10.99 -7.00
CA VAL A 585 -1.05 -10.53 -7.08
C VAL A 585 -1.37 -9.59 -5.94
N LEU A 586 -1.83 -8.38 -6.31
CA LEU A 586 -2.15 -7.30 -5.40
C LEU A 586 -3.67 -7.09 -5.40
N SER A 587 -4.27 -6.91 -4.22
CA SER A 587 -5.69 -6.60 -4.13
C SER A 587 -5.91 -5.14 -3.79
N LYS A 588 -6.91 -4.53 -4.44
CA LYS A 588 -7.37 -3.18 -4.09
C LYS A 588 -8.12 -3.13 -2.75
N LYS A 589 -8.66 -4.27 -2.29
CA LYS A 589 -9.52 -4.35 -1.09
C LYS A 589 -8.85 -3.87 0.19
N THR A 590 -7.58 -4.20 0.41
CA THR A 590 -6.88 -3.76 1.62
C THR A 590 -6.78 -2.25 1.69
N MET A 591 -6.57 -1.59 0.55
CA MET A 591 -6.51 -0.13 0.45
C MET A 591 -7.89 0.52 0.53
N LEU A 592 -8.92 -0.10 -0.05
CA LEU A 592 -10.31 0.34 0.15
C LEU A 592 -10.75 0.24 1.61
N VAL A 593 -10.41 -0.84 2.31
CA VAL A 593 -10.69 -0.97 3.75
C VAL A 593 -9.97 0.12 4.55
N TYR A 594 -8.72 0.42 4.21
CA TYR A 594 -7.99 1.50 4.85
C TYR A 594 -8.62 2.88 4.60
N ALA A 595 -9.01 3.15 3.35
CA ALA A 595 -9.71 4.37 2.96
C ALA A 595 -11.05 4.51 3.68
N GLN A 596 -11.84 3.44 3.71
CA GLN A 596 -13.13 3.40 4.38
C GLN A 596 -13.01 3.67 5.88
N ASN A 597 -12.01 3.06 6.54
CA ASN A 597 -11.74 3.36 7.95
C ASN A 597 -11.40 4.84 8.19
N LEU A 598 -10.67 5.49 7.27
CA LEU A 598 -10.39 6.92 7.34
C LEU A 598 -11.64 7.77 7.11
N GLN A 599 -12.47 7.42 6.11
CA GLN A 599 -13.75 8.07 5.85
C GLN A 599 -14.66 7.98 7.08
N ASP A 600 -14.82 6.80 7.65
CA ASP A 600 -15.65 6.56 8.84
C ASP A 600 -15.15 7.39 10.03
N THR A 601 -13.82 7.46 10.21
CA THR A 601 -13.20 8.29 11.25
C THR A 601 -13.51 9.77 11.05
N ILE A 602 -13.40 10.29 9.83
CA ILE A 602 -13.70 11.70 9.51
C ILE A 602 -15.19 12.01 9.67
N ILE A 603 -16.07 11.12 9.21
CA ILE A 603 -17.52 11.25 9.39
C ILE A 603 -17.87 11.28 10.88
N PHE A 604 -17.23 10.42 11.69
CA PHE A 604 -17.42 10.38 13.14
C PHE A 604 -17.02 11.71 13.80
N TYR A 605 -15.84 12.25 13.49
CA TYR A 605 -15.40 13.54 14.03
C TYR A 605 -16.27 14.71 13.56
N ASN A 606 -16.71 14.71 12.30
CA ASN A 606 -17.63 15.74 11.79
C ASN A 606 -18.98 15.71 12.50
N LYS A 607 -19.52 14.52 12.82
CA LYS A 607 -20.73 14.38 13.64
C LYS A 607 -20.54 14.97 15.04
N ILE A 608 -19.44 14.65 15.71
CA ILE A 608 -19.11 15.22 17.03
C ILE A 608 -19.04 16.76 16.94
N PHE A 609 -18.33 17.28 15.94
CA PHE A 609 -18.20 18.71 15.75
C PHE A 609 -19.55 19.39 15.49
N LEU A 610 -20.41 18.75 14.69
CA LEU A 610 -21.76 19.25 14.43
C LEU A 610 -22.58 19.29 15.71
N TYR A 611 -22.52 18.26 16.56
CA TYR A 611 -23.20 18.27 17.86
C TYR A 611 -22.66 19.35 18.80
N ILE A 612 -21.34 19.56 18.86
CA ILE A 612 -20.74 20.64 19.65
C ILE A 612 -21.18 22.01 19.13
N SER A 613 -21.20 22.20 17.81
CA SER A 613 -21.64 23.44 17.16
C SER A 613 -23.11 23.74 17.46
N TRP A 614 -23.98 22.72 17.36
CA TRP A 614 -25.39 22.85 17.76
C TRP A 614 -25.54 23.16 19.26
N GLY A 615 -24.72 22.55 20.11
CA GLY A 615 -24.68 22.86 21.54
C GLY A 615 -24.32 24.32 21.81
N LEU A 616 -23.28 24.82 21.15
CA LEU A 616 -22.87 26.24 21.26
C LEU A 616 -23.94 27.19 20.73
N VAL A 617 -24.59 26.87 19.62
CA VAL A 617 -25.72 27.64 19.08
C VAL A 617 -26.87 27.70 20.09
N LEU A 618 -27.23 26.57 20.69
CA LEU A 618 -28.30 26.52 21.70
C LEU A 618 -27.96 27.37 22.92
N ILE A 619 -26.72 27.31 23.40
CA ILE A 619 -26.23 28.16 24.50
C ILE A 619 -26.31 29.64 24.11
N MET A 620 -25.85 30.02 22.91
CA MET A 620 -25.94 31.40 22.42
C MET A 620 -27.38 31.89 22.28
N LEU A 621 -28.29 31.05 21.76
CA LEU A 621 -29.72 31.34 21.70
C LEU A 621 -30.30 31.54 23.10
N PHE A 622 -29.93 30.70 24.07
CA PHE A 622 -30.37 30.82 25.45
C PHE A 622 -29.89 32.15 26.08
N VAL A 623 -28.62 32.52 25.87
CA VAL A 623 -28.07 33.81 26.30
C VAL A 623 -28.81 34.97 25.63
N LEU A 624 -29.05 34.92 24.32
CA LEU A 624 -29.81 35.93 23.58
C LEU A 624 -31.24 36.11 24.12
N VAL A 625 -31.92 35.00 24.45
CA VAL A 625 -33.26 35.03 25.05
C VAL A 625 -33.22 35.70 26.43
N ILE A 626 -32.26 35.33 27.29
CA ILE A 626 -32.10 35.95 28.62
C ILE A 626 -31.85 37.46 28.50
N TYR A 627 -30.92 37.88 27.64
CA TYR A 627 -30.64 39.31 27.44
C TYR A 627 -31.82 40.05 26.82
N SER A 628 -32.56 39.42 25.90
CA SER A 628 -33.78 40.01 25.33
C SER A 628 -34.84 40.23 26.40
N ILE A 629 -34.99 39.30 27.35
CA ILE A 629 -35.89 39.44 28.50
C ILE A 629 -35.41 40.56 29.43
N LEU A 630 -34.12 40.60 29.77
CA LEU A 630 -33.52 41.65 30.62
C LEU A 630 -33.70 43.05 30.01
N ILE A 631 -33.36 43.23 28.74
CA ILE A 631 -33.56 44.49 28.01
C ILE A 631 -35.05 44.85 27.97
N GLY A 632 -35.92 43.85 27.73
CA GLY A 632 -37.36 44.02 27.82
C GLY A 632 -37.78 44.60 29.17
N PHE A 633 -37.32 44.01 30.28
CA PHE A 633 -37.57 44.53 31.62
C PHE A 633 -37.04 45.95 31.80
N SER A 634 -35.80 46.25 31.38
CA SER A 634 -35.20 47.59 31.50
C SER A 634 -35.93 48.67 30.71
N ILE A 635 -36.64 48.33 29.63
CA ILE A 635 -37.47 49.27 28.87
C ILE A 635 -38.88 49.35 29.46
N PHE A 636 -39.50 48.22 29.83
CA PHE A 636 -40.86 48.21 30.36
C PHE A 636 -40.97 48.81 31.76
N GLN A 637 -39.98 48.63 32.63
CA GLN A 637 -40.01 49.20 33.99
C GLN A 637 -40.16 50.73 34.03
N PRO A 638 -39.34 51.52 33.31
CA PRO A 638 -39.50 52.97 33.28
C PRO A 638 -40.81 53.38 32.60
N VAL A 639 -41.31 52.64 31.61
CA VAL A 639 -42.62 52.90 31.00
C VAL A 639 -43.77 52.65 32.00
N ILE A 640 -43.72 51.56 32.77
CA ILE A 640 -44.68 51.25 33.83
C ILE A 640 -44.57 52.28 34.96
N HIS A 641 -43.36 52.69 35.33
CA HIS A 641 -43.14 53.71 36.34
C HIS A 641 -43.68 55.07 35.89
N LEU A 642 -43.43 55.47 34.64
CA LEU A 642 -43.96 56.70 34.05
C LEU A 642 -45.49 56.66 33.98
N LYS A 643 -46.07 55.51 33.62
CA LYS A 643 -47.53 55.29 33.65
C LYS A 643 -48.09 55.46 35.07
N ASN A 644 -47.44 54.87 36.07
CA ASN A 644 -47.84 55.01 37.48
C ASN A 644 -47.72 56.46 37.97
N ILE A 645 -46.67 57.20 37.57
CA ILE A 645 -46.53 58.63 37.88
C ILE A 645 -47.64 59.44 37.21
N LEU A 646 -47.94 59.19 35.94
CA LEU A 646 -49.02 59.85 35.21
C LEU A 646 -50.40 59.58 35.83
N ASP A 647 -50.66 58.35 36.26
CA ASP A 647 -51.89 58.00 36.99
C ASP A 647 -51.95 58.69 38.37
N GLN A 648 -50.84 58.81 39.09
CA GLN A 648 -50.76 59.57 40.36
C GLN A 648 -51.02 61.07 40.16
N ILE A 649 -50.47 61.69 39.10
CA ILE A 649 -50.72 63.10 38.75
C ILE A 649 -52.20 63.31 38.39
N LYS A 650 -52.84 62.34 37.71
CA LYS A 650 -54.28 62.38 37.41
C LYS A 650 -55.13 62.39 38.68
N VAL A 651 -54.73 61.62 39.70
CA VAL A 651 -55.40 61.55 41.02
C VAL A 651 -55.15 62.81 41.86
N GLN A 652 -53.95 63.41 41.80
CA GLN A 652 -53.64 64.68 42.48
C GLN A 652 -54.39 65.87 41.88
N ASN A 653 -54.48 65.97 40.54
CA ASN A 653 -55.26 67.00 39.87
C ASN A 653 -56.77 66.91 40.17
N GLN A 654 -57.29 65.72 40.49
CA GLN A 654 -58.67 65.57 41.00
C GLN A 654 -58.82 66.03 42.46
N LYS A 655 -57.78 65.89 43.29
CA LYS A 655 -57.79 66.37 44.69
C LYS A 655 -57.58 67.89 44.81
N GLU A 656 -56.82 68.52 43.91
CA GLU A 656 -56.64 69.98 43.89
C GLU A 656 -57.91 70.72 43.41
N LYS A 657 -58.66 70.16 42.45
CA LYS A 657 -59.96 70.71 42.05
C LYS A 657 -61.03 70.69 43.16
N LEU A 658 -60.85 69.92 44.24
CA LEU A 658 -61.76 69.86 45.38
C LEU A 658 -61.41 70.81 46.54
N LYS A 659 -60.24 71.46 46.52
CA LYS A 659 -59.80 72.39 47.59
C LYS A 659 -59.84 73.88 47.21
N GLN A 660 -60.23 74.21 45.98
CA GLN A 660 -60.16 75.57 45.42
C GLN A 660 -61.44 76.45 45.49
N PRO A 661 -62.41 76.23 46.41
CA PRO A 661 -63.36 77.31 46.74
C PRO A 661 -63.55 77.58 48.25
N LEU A 662 -62.54 77.36 49.12
CA LEU A 662 -62.69 77.68 50.56
C LEU A 662 -61.74 78.76 51.09
N SER A 663 -60.75 79.21 50.32
CA SER A 663 -59.77 80.24 50.75
C SER A 663 -60.08 81.67 50.26
N ALA A 664 -61.17 81.87 49.51
CA ALA A 664 -61.57 83.20 49.02
C ALA A 664 -62.55 83.96 49.96
N LEU A 665 -63.03 83.32 51.04
CA LEU A 665 -64.06 83.89 51.93
C LEU A 665 -63.55 84.38 53.30
N GLN A 666 -62.30 84.05 53.68
CA GLN A 666 -61.73 84.47 54.97
C GLN A 666 -60.94 85.79 54.94
N GLN A 667 -60.66 86.35 53.77
CA GLN A 667 -59.95 87.64 53.66
C GLN A 667 -60.86 88.89 53.75
N TYR A 668 -62.19 88.74 53.71
CA TYR A 668 -63.13 89.87 53.85
C TYR A 668 -63.64 90.09 55.29
N ALA A 669 -63.40 89.17 56.22
CA ALA A 669 -63.92 89.28 57.59
C ALA A 669 -62.98 90.03 58.56
N PHE A 670 -61.69 90.18 58.24
CA PHE A 670 -60.73 90.77 59.18
C PHE A 670 -60.53 92.30 59.04
N HIS A 671 -61.02 92.91 57.96
CA HIS A 671 -60.88 94.36 57.74
C HIS A 671 -62.01 95.20 58.38
N PHE A 672 -63.06 94.56 58.93
CA PHE A 672 -64.24 95.26 59.47
C PHE A 672 -64.29 95.35 61.01
N LEU A 673 -63.42 94.64 61.75
CA LEU A 673 -63.45 94.64 63.22
C LEU A 673 -62.38 95.54 63.88
N PHE A 674 -61.57 96.28 63.10
CA PHE A 674 -60.49 97.12 63.63
C PHE A 674 -60.91 98.59 63.92
N LEU A 675 -62.19 98.95 63.76
CA LEU A 675 -62.65 100.34 63.91
C LEU A 675 -63.60 100.63 65.07
N PHE A 676 -63.91 99.67 65.94
CA PHE A 676 -64.72 99.95 67.14
C PHE A 676 -64.22 99.16 68.34
N THR A 677 -63.34 99.80 69.12
CA THR A 677 -63.40 99.97 70.59
C THR A 677 -62.00 100.03 71.22
N ARG A 678 -61.40 101.20 71.05
CA ARG A 678 -60.41 101.77 71.98
C ARG A 678 -61.19 102.39 73.15
N LYS A 679 -61.49 101.65 74.22
CA LYS A 679 -61.84 102.24 75.53
C LYS A 679 -61.83 101.17 76.64
N SER A 680 -61.28 101.57 77.80
CA SER A 680 -61.26 100.86 79.10
C SER A 680 -60.07 99.90 79.24
N ASN A 681 -58.98 100.35 79.88
CA ASN A 681 -58.65 100.13 81.30
C ASN A 681 -58.31 98.65 81.55
N SER A 682 -57.20 98.22 82.13
CA SER A 682 -56.27 98.72 83.16
C SER A 682 -56.02 97.48 84.02
N LYS A 683 -54.78 97.27 84.51
CA LYS A 683 -54.43 96.30 85.58
C LYS A 683 -54.52 94.83 85.14
N GLU A 684 -53.75 93.86 85.64
CA GLU A 684 -52.90 93.77 86.82
C GLU A 684 -52.02 92.50 86.72
N LEU A 685 -50.90 92.55 87.46
CA LEU A 685 -50.23 91.50 88.23
C LEU A 685 -50.24 90.01 87.81
N ALA A 686 -49.02 89.48 87.70
CA ALA A 686 -48.45 88.41 88.54
C ALA A 686 -49.33 87.22 88.96
N LYS A 687 -48.94 86.03 88.47
CA LYS A 687 -48.38 84.94 89.30
C LYS A 687 -47.66 83.92 88.43
#